data_AF-A0A229USR2-F1
#
_entry.id   AF-A0A229USR2-F1
#
_cell.length_a   1.000
_cell.length_b   1.000
_cell.length_c   1.000
_cell.angle_alpha   90.00
_cell.angle_beta   90.00
_cell.angle_gamma   90.00
#
_symmetry.space_group_name_H-M   'P 1'
#
loop_
_entity.id
_entity.type
_entity.pdbx_description
1 polymer ?
#
loop_
_entity_poly.entity_id
_entity_poly.type
_entity_poly.pdbx_seq_one_letter_code
_entity_poly.pdbx_strand_id
1 'polypeptide(L)'
;MIKQKAWHKVSTIIISAMIGLSPLIPTSNIAAAAEPTVTLTNQEILTSGAVLKSYVWKSMRSNKEISTNAKVIEVDLTNPYVKVDVMSGTGNQFTKKQSVLGMATETKAVAGVNGDFYNTQAEGVPMGPEIANGQLMATPPYLPGFYSFAIDKNNVPIVDLFTFEGSVTAKDGAKFALGGINKTYYWFEPGGEHSMIDAMFMYTNTWGQVDRSNDGETVPTEVLVQNGIVKQIADNGIIDMIAPKDGYILRASGKAADFVRQHMKVGEPLKYDYQILPQDPSKTYDAKNFKMMIGGHTILVDGGQPAEFSREVDSLCCTRSRTAIGYSQDQKTAYIITADNAGDSKGLTMKELQQFMIKVGVWKGLNLDGGGSTQMVARPLGETAPVLVNTTETGIQRKVVNGVGVFSLAPQGAVKDLVIQAPSVLFLNEQAALSFKAYDEYYNPIVDTGKAAATAQWSVDPAFGSFKDNVFTPTKTGTVKVTAASGKGSQTAEVEVVGRNQIAGLKIDAEDLALTEGETYKLPVIATTRSGKTREVPPELIQWEVKGMKADVQNGLMKVQSLTGVTQAQLIARYDGFSTMVTIPVGQDKVWYDLDNYAVMTLSSTKPEAVSASVYIKPDASNNKYLELNYDFTKGTGTKWAYAQMDTGIQIDGEPQFIKMKVNGDESLNALKTEIKDNSGKIYYVELAPSLNWKGWKLVSADLSGLNLKYPISVKSVYVVDDEIGQDERAAKGKIDIDDITFTYKGQVTAPAKNSVGLTINKTAVTVNGKSMTLEQAPVIVSGNTLIPIRFVTDALGGEVRWDDKERKVTVIRGSKMIELWVDSPELVATGQRVTAEVAPTIMNNLTVVPLRILSENLGWKVTWDEKTKQITLQ
;
A
#
# COMPACT_ATOMS: atom_id res chain seq x y z
N MET A 1 -18.08 -25.79 90.25
CA MET A 1 -19.52 -25.51 90.09
C MET A 1 -19.95 -25.99 88.71
N ILE A 2 -20.79 -27.04 88.69
CA ILE A 2 -21.88 -27.36 87.74
C ILE A 2 -21.48 -27.42 86.24
N LYS A 3 -21.36 -28.57 85.53
CA LYS A 3 -21.80 -29.96 85.70
C LYS A 3 -20.73 -30.93 85.16
N GLN A 4 -20.68 -32.09 85.81
CA GLN A 4 -19.81 -33.25 85.57
C GLN A 4 -20.04 -33.90 84.19
N LYS A 5 -19.00 -34.46 83.55
CA LYS A 5 -18.63 -35.89 83.64
C LYS A 5 -17.46 -36.21 82.71
N ALA A 6 -16.42 -36.76 83.32
CA ALA A 6 -15.27 -37.38 82.66
C ALA A 6 -15.49 -38.89 82.55
N TRP A 7 -15.20 -39.52 81.41
CA TRP A 7 -14.97 -40.97 81.27
C TRP A 7 -13.87 -41.15 80.20
N HIS A 8 -12.62 -41.41 80.58
CA HIS A 8 -11.98 -42.69 80.89
C HIS A 8 -11.57 -43.56 79.67
N LYS A 9 -10.23 -43.60 79.51
CA LYS A 9 -9.34 -44.75 79.27
C LYS A 9 -9.55 -45.71 78.08
N VAL A 10 -8.51 -45.72 77.23
CA VAL A 10 -7.64 -46.84 76.83
C VAL A 10 -8.32 -48.15 76.38
N SER A 11 -8.10 -48.56 75.12
CA SER A 11 -7.39 -49.82 74.75
C SER A 11 -7.39 -50.07 73.23
N THR A 12 -6.21 -49.88 72.64
CA THR A 12 -5.41 -50.79 71.78
C THR A 12 -6.07 -51.81 70.81
N ILE A 13 -5.37 -52.02 69.67
CA ILE A 13 -5.28 -53.22 68.80
C ILE A 13 -6.19 -53.16 67.55
N ILE A 14 -5.69 -52.69 66.39
CA ILE A 14 -4.84 -53.34 65.37
C ILE A 14 -5.68 -53.87 64.19
N ILE A 15 -5.39 -53.25 63.04
CA ILE A 15 -5.30 -53.79 61.68
C ILE A 15 -6.51 -54.56 61.12
N SER A 16 -7.15 -53.96 60.13
CA SER A 16 -7.36 -54.61 58.83
C SER A 16 -7.57 -53.58 57.73
N ALA A 17 -6.91 -53.84 56.60
CA ALA A 17 -6.78 -53.01 55.44
C ALA A 17 -8.09 -52.77 54.69
N MET A 18 -8.29 -51.54 54.20
CA MET A 18 -8.91 -51.31 52.90
C MET A 18 -8.30 -50.07 52.24
N ILE A 19 -7.85 -50.29 51.02
CA ILE A 19 -7.36 -49.30 50.05
C ILE A 19 -8.53 -48.35 49.73
N GLY A 20 -8.41 -47.10 50.16
CA GLY A 20 -9.29 -46.00 49.76
C GLY A 20 -8.56 -45.10 48.77
N LEU A 21 -9.01 -45.11 47.51
CA LEU A 21 -8.65 -44.14 46.48
C LEU A 21 -8.82 -42.72 47.02
N SER A 22 -7.72 -41.97 47.07
CA SER A 22 -7.74 -40.51 47.19
C SER A 22 -7.81 -39.93 45.78
N PRO A 23 -8.70 -38.96 45.47
CA PRO A 23 -8.69 -38.33 44.17
C PRO A 23 -7.43 -37.47 44.05
N LEU A 24 -6.59 -37.81 43.08
CA LEU A 24 -5.60 -36.89 42.50
C LEU A 24 -6.38 -35.67 41.99
N ILE A 25 -6.27 -34.54 42.69
CA ILE A 25 -6.64 -33.24 42.13
C ILE A 25 -5.55 -32.92 41.10
N PRO A 26 -5.83 -32.89 39.79
CA PRO A 26 -4.85 -32.44 38.83
C PRO A 26 -4.65 -30.94 39.06
N THR A 27 -3.46 -30.56 39.55
CA THR A 27 -2.99 -29.19 39.43
C THR A 27 -2.83 -28.90 37.94
N SER A 28 -3.80 -28.20 37.36
CA SER A 28 -3.64 -27.60 36.05
C SER A 28 -2.50 -26.57 36.15
N ASN A 29 -1.34 -26.92 35.58
CA ASN A 29 -0.33 -25.93 35.21
C ASN A 29 -0.97 -25.02 34.17
N ILE A 30 -1.55 -23.90 34.59
CA ILE A 30 -1.84 -22.78 33.71
C ILE A 30 -0.47 -22.24 33.29
N ALA A 31 -0.04 -22.55 32.08
CA ALA A 31 1.11 -21.90 31.48
C ALA A 31 0.86 -20.38 31.51
N ALA A 32 1.72 -19.63 32.20
CA ALA A 32 1.66 -18.17 32.17
C ALA A 32 1.70 -17.72 30.71
N ALA A 33 0.75 -16.87 30.30
CA ALA A 33 0.75 -16.29 28.96
C ALA A 33 2.09 -15.56 28.75
N ALA A 34 2.77 -15.84 27.64
CA ALA A 34 4.04 -15.20 27.32
C ALA A 34 3.86 -13.67 27.28
N GLU A 35 4.74 -12.94 27.98
CA GLU A 35 4.70 -11.48 27.97
C GLU A 35 4.90 -10.93 26.55
N PRO A 36 4.21 -9.83 26.19
CA PRO A 36 4.46 -9.18 24.93
C PRO A 36 5.91 -8.68 24.79
N THR A 37 6.44 -8.76 23.58
CA THR A 37 7.80 -8.32 23.25
C THR A 37 7.78 -7.20 22.22
N VAL A 38 8.75 -6.28 22.33
CA VAL A 38 9.00 -5.22 21.34
C VAL A 38 10.42 -5.40 20.80
N THR A 39 10.55 -5.48 19.48
CA THR A 39 11.85 -5.68 18.82
C THR A 39 12.11 -4.52 17.87
N LEU A 40 13.23 -3.82 18.06
CA LEU A 40 13.71 -2.81 17.11
C LEU A 40 14.21 -3.52 15.84
N THR A 41 13.66 -3.18 14.69
CA THR A 41 14.04 -3.80 13.40
C THR A 41 14.82 -2.85 12.49
N ASN A 42 14.60 -1.54 12.62
CA ASN A 42 15.31 -0.54 11.84
C ASN A 42 15.39 0.80 12.59
N GLN A 43 16.44 1.58 12.32
CA GLN A 43 16.60 2.95 12.80
C GLN A 43 17.18 3.83 11.68
N GLU A 44 16.57 4.99 11.48
CA GLU A 44 16.97 5.98 10.48
C GLU A 44 17.08 7.38 11.11
N ILE A 45 18.10 8.15 10.73
CA ILE A 45 18.26 9.54 11.17
C ILE A 45 17.43 10.42 10.23
N LEU A 46 16.56 11.28 10.80
CA LEU A 46 15.71 12.18 10.04
C LEU A 46 16.32 13.58 9.87
N THR A 47 16.88 14.08 10.97
CA THR A 47 17.61 15.35 11.07
C THR A 47 18.44 15.34 12.36
N SER A 48 19.32 16.32 12.56
CA SER A 48 19.97 16.55 13.85
C SER A 48 18.93 16.67 14.96
N GLY A 49 18.93 15.71 15.90
CA GLY A 49 17.98 15.68 17.03
C GLY A 49 16.71 14.87 16.80
N ALA A 50 16.52 14.21 15.66
CA ALA A 50 15.39 13.30 15.46
C ALA A 50 15.75 12.02 14.71
N VAL A 51 15.20 10.89 15.17
CA VAL A 51 15.36 9.56 14.56
C VAL A 51 14.01 8.87 14.42
N LEU A 52 13.85 8.10 13.34
CA LEU A 52 12.74 7.18 13.13
C LEU A 52 13.18 5.77 13.49
N LYS A 53 12.44 5.11 14.37
CA LYS A 53 12.64 3.71 14.76
C LYS A 53 11.44 2.88 14.32
N SER A 54 11.71 1.72 13.72
CA SER A 54 10.69 0.73 13.36
C SER A 54 10.76 -0.44 14.32
N TYR A 55 9.60 -0.86 14.82
CA TYR A 55 9.45 -1.93 15.78
C TYR A 55 8.47 -2.99 15.29
N VAL A 56 8.70 -4.22 15.73
CA VAL A 56 7.70 -5.29 15.70
C VAL A 56 7.28 -5.58 17.13
N TRP A 57 5.98 -5.39 17.41
CA TRP A 57 5.32 -5.80 18.62
C TRP A 57 4.75 -7.20 18.44
N LYS A 58 5.06 -8.12 19.35
CA LYS A 58 4.47 -9.46 19.39
C LYS A 58 3.69 -9.66 20.68
N SER A 59 2.45 -10.11 20.56
CA SER A 59 1.60 -10.49 21.70
C SER A 59 0.78 -11.74 21.39
N MET A 60 0.12 -12.29 22.41
CA MET A 60 -0.82 -13.39 22.26
C MET A 60 -2.25 -12.87 22.34
N ARG A 61 -3.07 -13.16 21.31
CA ARG A 61 -4.52 -12.93 21.34
C ARG A 61 -5.24 -14.26 21.06
N SER A 62 -6.10 -14.69 21.99
CA SER A 62 -6.83 -15.97 21.88
C SER A 62 -5.91 -17.17 21.56
N ASN A 63 -4.78 -17.27 22.27
CA ASN A 63 -3.74 -18.30 22.10
C ASN A 63 -3.05 -18.33 20.72
N LYS A 64 -3.15 -17.25 19.93
CA LYS A 64 -2.39 -17.08 18.69
C LYS A 64 -1.39 -15.94 18.85
N GLU A 65 -0.15 -16.17 18.41
CA GLU A 65 0.83 -15.09 18.28
C GLU A 65 0.36 -14.14 17.17
N ILE A 66 0.35 -12.85 17.47
CA ILE A 66 0.11 -11.79 16.51
C ILE A 66 1.33 -10.88 16.47
N SER A 67 1.57 -10.28 15.31
CA SER A 67 2.62 -9.29 15.10
C SER A 67 2.01 -7.98 14.64
N THR A 68 2.52 -6.88 15.16
CA THR A 68 2.10 -5.53 14.79
C THR A 68 3.34 -4.69 14.51
N ASN A 69 3.38 -4.08 13.34
CA ASN A 69 4.40 -3.11 12.97
C ASN A 69 4.05 -1.77 13.61
N ALA A 70 5.03 -1.19 14.29
CA ALA A 70 4.90 0.12 14.92
C ALA A 70 6.12 0.99 14.58
N LYS A 71 5.91 2.30 14.58
CA LYS A 71 6.96 3.29 14.29
C LYS A 71 6.98 4.34 15.36
N VAL A 72 8.17 4.80 15.70
CA VAL A 72 8.40 5.79 16.74
C VAL A 72 9.38 6.82 16.22
N ILE A 73 8.98 8.08 16.19
CA ILE A 73 9.89 9.20 16.02
C ILE A 73 10.30 9.64 17.43
N GLU A 74 11.60 9.56 17.71
CA GLU A 74 12.21 10.11 18.93
C GLU A 74 12.81 11.47 18.59
N VAL A 75 12.44 12.49 19.36
CA VAL A 75 12.93 13.86 19.20
C VAL A 75 13.63 14.30 20.48
N ASP A 76 14.91 14.65 20.37
CA ASP A 76 15.70 15.26 21.44
C ASP A 76 15.32 16.73 21.58
N LEU A 77 14.51 17.03 22.60
CA LEU A 77 14.01 18.36 22.93
C LEU A 77 15.11 19.32 23.42
N THR A 78 16.31 18.81 23.73
CA THR A 78 17.47 19.63 24.10
C THR A 78 18.29 20.08 22.89
N ASN A 79 18.09 19.48 21.72
CA ASN A 79 18.83 19.83 20.52
C ASN A 79 18.26 21.14 19.90
N PRO A 80 19.08 22.19 19.72
CA PRO A 80 18.61 23.48 19.21
C PRO A 80 18.21 23.46 17.73
N TYR A 81 18.50 22.38 17.01
CA TYR A 81 18.26 22.25 15.57
C TYR A 81 16.99 21.47 15.22
N VAL A 82 16.18 21.09 16.21
CA VAL A 82 14.90 20.40 15.97
C VAL A 82 13.78 21.05 16.76
N LYS A 83 12.59 21.07 16.17
CA LYS A 83 11.37 21.57 16.81
C LYS A 83 10.22 20.59 16.55
N VAL A 84 9.38 20.39 17.55
CA VAL A 84 8.05 19.77 17.42
C VAL A 84 6.99 20.88 17.45
N ASP A 85 6.05 20.85 16.53
CA ASP A 85 4.91 21.78 16.46
C ASP A 85 3.68 21.12 15.84
N VAL A 86 2.54 21.79 15.89
CA VAL A 86 1.31 21.35 15.24
C VAL A 86 1.32 21.76 13.77
N MET A 87 0.86 20.85 12.92
CA MET A 87 0.49 21.13 11.53
C MET A 87 -1.02 21.13 11.44
N SER A 88 -1.64 22.23 11.01
CA SER A 88 -3.08 22.30 10.78
C SER A 88 -3.41 21.97 9.32
N GLY A 89 -4.70 21.80 9.01
CA GLY A 89 -5.21 21.62 7.65
C GLY A 89 -4.73 22.68 6.63
N THR A 90 -5.12 22.52 5.37
CA THR A 90 -4.61 23.31 4.23
C THR A 90 -4.65 24.82 4.51
N GLY A 91 -3.51 25.49 4.32
CA GLY A 91 -3.37 26.92 4.56
C GLY A 91 -3.39 27.32 6.04
N ASN A 92 -3.10 26.38 6.94
CA ASN A 92 -3.17 26.54 8.38
C ASN A 92 -4.60 26.91 8.87
N GLN A 93 -5.61 26.21 8.32
CA GLN A 93 -7.02 26.41 8.60
C GLN A 93 -7.71 25.07 8.93
N PHE A 94 -8.67 25.08 9.87
CA PHE A 94 -9.30 23.84 10.37
C PHE A 94 -10.28 23.22 9.38
N THR A 95 -11.21 23.99 8.82
CA THR A 95 -12.28 23.45 7.96
C THR A 95 -11.79 23.04 6.56
N LYS A 96 -10.47 22.95 6.38
CA LYS A 96 -9.80 22.52 5.15
C LYS A 96 -8.90 21.34 5.47
N LYS A 97 -9.51 20.17 5.66
CA LYS A 97 -8.81 18.91 5.97
C LYS A 97 -7.74 18.57 4.93
N GLN A 98 -6.63 17.98 5.38
CA GLN A 98 -5.50 17.58 4.52
C GLN A 98 -4.89 16.25 5.01
N SER A 99 -4.21 15.50 4.14
CA SER A 99 -3.43 14.34 4.58
C SER A 99 -2.22 14.78 5.40
N VAL A 100 -1.68 13.89 6.22
CA VAL A 100 -0.46 14.19 7.00
C VAL A 100 0.72 14.49 6.08
N LEU A 101 0.83 13.77 4.96
CA LEU A 101 1.83 14.04 3.93
C LEU A 101 1.67 15.43 3.32
N GLY A 102 0.44 15.85 3.01
CA GLY A 102 0.16 17.19 2.49
C GLY A 102 0.57 18.26 3.50
N MET A 103 0.18 18.11 4.77
CA MET A 103 0.54 19.03 5.85
C MET A 103 2.05 19.11 6.07
N ALA A 104 2.75 17.97 6.11
CA ALA A 104 4.21 17.94 6.26
C ALA A 104 4.92 18.59 5.07
N THR A 105 4.42 18.38 3.85
CA THR A 105 4.96 19.00 2.64
C THR A 105 4.76 20.52 2.66
N GLU A 106 3.54 20.98 2.97
CA GLU A 106 3.17 22.40 3.02
C GLU A 106 3.97 23.16 4.09
N THR A 107 4.10 22.56 5.28
CA THR A 107 4.79 23.16 6.43
C THR A 107 6.30 22.90 6.43
N LYS A 108 6.81 22.09 5.50
CA LYS A 108 8.21 21.64 5.41
C LYS A 108 8.69 20.86 6.65
N ALA A 109 7.79 20.12 7.28
CA ALA A 109 8.16 19.16 8.32
C ALA A 109 9.03 18.03 7.73
N VAL A 110 10.05 17.61 8.47
CA VAL A 110 10.89 16.46 8.10
C VAL A 110 10.21 15.14 8.45
N ALA A 111 9.26 15.16 9.38
CA ALA A 111 8.40 14.03 9.70
C ALA A 111 7.13 14.51 10.40
N GLY A 112 6.13 13.66 10.52
CA GLY A 112 4.94 13.97 11.29
C GLY A 112 3.91 12.85 11.32
N VAL A 113 2.89 13.03 12.16
CA VAL A 113 1.75 12.13 12.29
C VAL A 113 0.43 12.91 12.31
N ASN A 114 -0.70 12.20 12.21
CA ASN A 114 -2.02 12.77 12.48
C ASN A 114 -2.17 13.15 13.96
N GLY A 115 -3.11 14.05 14.25
CA GLY A 115 -3.24 14.67 15.56
C GLY A 115 -4.53 14.34 16.29
N ASP A 116 -5.29 15.38 16.56
CA ASP A 116 -6.44 15.42 17.44
C ASP A 116 -7.67 14.70 16.87
N PHE A 117 -8.62 14.39 17.74
CA PHE A 117 -9.94 13.92 17.36
C PHE A 117 -10.76 15.05 16.74
N TYR A 118 -11.68 14.68 15.84
CA TYR A 118 -12.60 15.61 15.21
C TYR A 118 -13.91 14.92 14.86
N ASN A 119 -14.99 15.70 14.78
CA ASN A 119 -16.26 15.20 14.32
C ASN A 119 -16.22 15.07 12.78
N THR A 120 -16.24 13.83 12.27
CA THR A 120 -16.19 13.55 10.83
C THR A 120 -17.46 13.97 10.09
N GLN A 121 -18.59 14.10 10.79
CA GLN A 121 -19.90 14.46 10.26
C GLN A 121 -20.19 15.97 10.31
N ALA A 122 -19.36 16.74 11.01
CA ALA A 122 -19.48 18.20 11.12
C ALA A 122 -18.44 18.90 10.22
N GLU A 123 -18.03 20.11 10.59
CA GLU A 123 -17.14 20.96 9.77
C GLU A 123 -15.70 20.44 9.66
N GLY A 124 -15.34 19.40 10.42
CA GLY A 124 -13.99 18.84 10.46
C GLY A 124 -13.00 19.79 11.10
N VAL A 125 -13.13 20.03 12.41
CA VAL A 125 -12.24 20.88 13.22
C VAL A 125 -11.78 20.12 14.47
N PRO A 126 -10.63 20.45 15.07
CA PRO A 126 -10.13 19.75 16.26
C PRO A 126 -11.06 19.89 17.46
N MET A 127 -11.34 18.76 18.13
CA MET A 127 -12.13 18.72 19.36
C MET A 127 -11.35 19.33 20.54
N GLY A 128 -10.06 19.08 20.63
CA GLY A 128 -9.14 19.58 21.65
C GLY A 128 -8.56 20.96 21.37
N PRO A 129 -7.68 21.46 22.25
CA PRO A 129 -6.98 22.72 22.03
C PRO A 129 -5.91 22.59 20.95
N GLU A 130 -5.59 23.72 20.33
CA GLU A 130 -4.46 23.84 19.43
C GLU A 130 -3.71 25.14 19.66
N ILE A 131 -2.41 25.04 19.89
CA ILE A 131 -1.44 26.13 19.76
C ILE A 131 -0.44 25.69 18.70
N ALA A 132 -0.31 26.48 17.64
CA ALA A 132 0.63 26.24 16.55
C ALA A 132 1.51 27.47 16.37
N ASN A 133 2.83 27.29 16.27
CA ASN A 133 3.79 28.40 16.18
C ASN A 133 3.61 29.46 17.29
N GLY A 134 3.27 29.02 18.50
CA GLY A 134 3.01 29.89 19.65
C GLY A 134 1.72 30.73 19.56
N GLN A 135 0.86 30.48 18.57
CA GLN A 135 -0.43 31.17 18.41
C GLN A 135 -1.56 30.24 18.84
N LEU A 136 -2.49 30.76 19.65
CA LEU A 136 -3.70 30.04 20.02
C LEU A 136 -4.63 29.91 18.81
N MET A 137 -4.86 28.68 18.37
CA MET A 137 -5.70 28.33 17.24
C MET A 137 -7.04 27.76 17.69
N ALA A 138 -7.10 26.93 18.72
CA ALA A 138 -8.36 26.45 19.31
C ALA A 138 -8.21 26.30 20.82
N THR A 139 -9.29 26.54 21.57
CA THR A 139 -9.29 26.39 23.03
C THR A 139 -9.57 24.95 23.45
N PRO A 140 -9.37 24.55 24.72
CA PRO A 140 -9.88 23.26 25.20
C PRO A 140 -11.42 23.19 25.12
N PRO A 141 -12.01 22.00 24.88
CA PRO A 141 -13.43 21.78 25.06
C PRO A 141 -13.75 21.60 26.55
N TYR A 142 -14.99 21.84 26.97
CA TYR A 142 -15.45 21.43 28.31
C TYR A 142 -15.85 19.95 28.30
N LEU A 143 -14.87 19.08 28.08
CA LEU A 143 -15.02 17.62 28.10
C LEU A 143 -14.08 17.03 29.16
N PRO A 144 -14.60 16.48 30.28
CA PRO A 144 -13.78 15.93 31.35
C PRO A 144 -12.80 14.85 30.86
N GLY A 145 -11.55 14.91 31.32
CA GLY A 145 -10.57 13.88 31.01
C GLY A 145 -9.95 13.97 29.60
N PHE A 146 -10.22 15.03 28.82
CA PHE A 146 -9.65 15.25 27.48
C PHE A 146 -8.20 15.77 27.56
N TYR A 147 -7.24 14.85 27.64
CA TYR A 147 -5.82 15.19 27.80
C TYR A 147 -5.24 15.89 26.56
N SER A 148 -4.29 16.79 26.80
CA SER A 148 -3.55 17.49 25.75
C SER A 148 -2.04 17.33 25.95
N PHE A 149 -1.29 17.39 24.85
CA PHE A 149 0.17 17.43 24.85
C PHE A 149 0.60 18.86 24.49
N ALA A 150 1.51 19.44 25.27
CA ALA A 150 2.08 20.75 25.03
C ALA A 150 3.60 20.73 25.18
N ILE A 151 4.26 21.71 24.57
CA ILE A 151 5.66 22.00 24.84
C ILE A 151 5.79 23.50 25.11
N ASP A 152 6.47 23.85 26.20
CA ASP A 152 6.75 25.25 26.53
C ASP A 152 7.93 25.84 25.71
N LYS A 153 8.18 27.14 25.88
CA LYS A 153 9.30 27.86 25.25
C LYS A 153 10.68 27.40 25.73
N ASN A 154 10.76 26.67 26.84
CA ASN A 154 11.99 26.06 27.36
C ASN A 154 12.16 24.61 26.90
N ASN A 155 11.33 24.14 25.96
CA ASN A 155 11.29 22.77 25.45
C ASN A 155 10.89 21.72 26.49
N VAL A 156 10.16 22.10 27.55
CA VAL A 156 9.61 21.18 28.53
C VAL A 156 8.28 20.61 28.01
N PRO A 157 8.16 19.29 27.80
CA PRO A 157 6.93 18.63 27.39
C PRO A 157 5.97 18.46 28.57
N ILE A 158 4.67 18.62 28.30
CA ILE A 158 3.59 18.56 29.29
C ILE A 158 2.46 17.68 28.73
N VAL A 159 1.98 16.74 29.53
CA VAL A 159 0.73 15.99 29.29
C VAL A 159 -0.18 16.24 30.47
N ASP A 160 -1.25 17.01 30.26
CA ASP A 160 -2.17 17.40 31.33
C ASP A 160 -3.55 17.79 30.79
N LEU A 161 -4.47 18.07 31.72
CA LEU A 161 -5.82 18.55 31.44
C LEU A 161 -5.87 20.08 31.51
N PHE A 162 -6.54 20.67 30.53
CA PHE A 162 -6.67 22.12 30.40
C PHE A 162 -8.11 22.52 30.19
N THR A 163 -8.45 23.70 30.70
CA THR A 163 -9.75 24.35 30.54
C THR A 163 -9.57 25.74 29.92
N PHE A 164 -10.69 26.37 29.59
CA PHE A 164 -10.76 27.69 29.01
C PHE A 164 -11.58 28.61 29.92
N GLU A 165 -11.15 29.86 30.03
CA GLU A 165 -11.99 30.95 30.54
C GLU A 165 -11.87 32.12 29.59
N GLY A 166 -13.00 32.72 29.21
CA GLY A 166 -13.00 33.90 28.37
C GLY A 166 -14.28 34.69 28.48
N SER A 167 -14.22 35.98 28.14
CA SER A 167 -15.39 36.84 28.09
C SER A 167 -15.23 37.96 27.06
N VAL A 168 -16.35 38.49 26.60
CA VAL A 168 -16.42 39.78 25.90
C VAL A 168 -17.00 40.83 26.84
N THR A 169 -16.52 42.06 26.73
CA THR A 169 -17.00 43.21 27.49
C THR A 169 -17.45 44.30 26.52
N ALA A 170 -18.74 44.61 26.54
CA ALA A 170 -19.35 45.69 25.78
C ALA A 170 -18.93 47.07 26.30
N LYS A 171 -19.20 48.12 25.52
CA LYS A 171 -18.82 49.50 25.86
C LYS A 171 -19.45 50.00 27.16
N ASP A 172 -20.67 49.54 27.47
CA ASP A 172 -21.39 49.87 28.71
C ASP A 172 -20.86 49.11 29.95
N GLY A 173 -19.88 48.21 29.77
CA GLY A 173 -19.29 47.39 30.81
C GLY A 173 -19.97 46.04 31.02
N ALA A 174 -21.06 45.75 30.31
CA ALA A 174 -21.72 44.44 30.38
C ALA A 174 -20.78 43.34 29.85
N LYS A 175 -20.81 42.17 30.49
CA LYS A 175 -19.94 41.04 30.16
C LYS A 175 -20.74 39.79 29.80
N PHE A 176 -20.22 39.02 28.84
CA PHE A 176 -20.74 37.70 28.50
C PHE A 176 -19.59 36.71 28.37
N ALA A 177 -19.76 35.50 28.91
CA ALA A 177 -18.74 34.46 28.87
C ALA A 177 -18.63 33.83 27.47
N LEU A 178 -17.40 33.57 27.03
CA LEU A 178 -17.15 32.81 25.80
C LEU A 178 -17.16 31.31 26.10
N GLY A 179 -17.84 30.53 25.26
CA GLY A 179 -17.82 29.07 25.31
C GLY A 179 -16.55 28.45 24.70
N GLY A 180 -15.81 29.23 23.89
CA GLY A 180 -14.56 28.79 23.27
C GLY A 180 -14.18 29.60 22.04
N ILE A 181 -13.02 29.26 21.48
CA ILE A 181 -12.49 29.85 20.24
C ILE A 181 -12.34 28.74 19.19
N ASN A 182 -12.86 28.98 17.99
CA ASN A 182 -12.83 28.08 16.82
C ASN A 182 -13.31 26.65 17.15
N LYS A 183 -14.48 26.53 17.80
CA LYS A 183 -15.10 25.24 18.14
C LYS A 183 -16.30 24.94 17.28
N THR A 184 -16.43 23.68 16.89
CA THR A 184 -17.71 23.12 16.45
C THR A 184 -18.61 22.86 17.67
N TYR A 185 -19.86 22.52 17.42
CA TYR A 185 -20.79 22.10 18.46
C TYR A 185 -20.41 20.72 19.00
N TYR A 186 -20.61 20.58 20.30
CA TYR A 186 -20.48 19.34 21.06
C TYR A 186 -21.50 19.33 22.20
N TRP A 187 -21.60 18.21 22.91
CA TRP A 187 -22.45 18.05 24.08
C TRP A 187 -21.57 17.97 25.31
N PHE A 188 -21.91 18.74 26.35
CA PHE A 188 -21.18 18.69 27.61
C PHE A 188 -21.34 17.32 28.26
N GLU A 189 -20.32 16.87 28.96
CA GLU A 189 -20.33 15.60 29.68
C GLU A 189 -20.21 15.84 31.18
N PRO A 190 -20.98 15.13 32.03
CA PRO A 190 -21.97 14.11 31.70
C PRO A 190 -23.39 14.67 31.42
N GLY A 191 -23.59 15.99 31.46
CA GLY A 191 -24.93 16.61 31.45
C GLY A 191 -25.68 16.53 30.12
N GLY A 192 -24.98 16.32 29.01
CA GLY A 192 -25.56 16.16 27.69
C GLY A 192 -26.16 17.44 27.11
N GLU A 193 -25.87 18.62 27.69
CA GLU A 193 -26.39 19.88 27.17
C GLU A 193 -25.63 20.30 25.91
N HIS A 194 -26.37 20.76 24.90
CA HIS A 194 -25.82 21.20 23.63
C HIS A 194 -25.03 22.52 23.81
N SER A 195 -23.72 22.49 23.52
CA SER A 195 -22.77 23.58 23.81
C SER A 195 -23.10 24.92 23.17
N MET A 196 -23.87 24.92 22.08
CA MET A 196 -24.24 26.14 21.36
C MET A 196 -25.53 26.80 21.85
N ILE A 197 -26.23 26.26 22.85
CA ILE A 197 -27.44 26.88 23.42
C ILE A 197 -27.07 27.96 24.44
N ASP A 198 -27.71 29.13 24.36
CA ASP A 198 -27.46 30.28 25.26
C ASP A 198 -25.99 30.72 25.30
N ALA A 199 -25.23 30.49 24.23
CA ALA A 199 -23.78 30.56 24.24
C ALA A 199 -23.20 31.53 23.20
N MET A 200 -21.99 32.01 23.47
CA MET A 200 -21.20 32.86 22.57
C MET A 200 -19.85 32.22 22.28
N PHE A 201 -19.50 32.03 21.01
CA PHE A 201 -18.21 31.51 20.58
C PHE A 201 -17.50 32.49 19.66
N MET A 202 -16.17 32.52 19.73
CA MET A 202 -15.34 33.38 18.88
C MET A 202 -14.72 32.58 17.74
N TYR A 203 -14.78 33.13 16.53
CA TYR A 203 -14.21 32.54 15.33
C TYR A 203 -13.23 33.51 14.68
N THR A 204 -12.05 33.00 14.36
CA THR A 204 -10.94 33.73 13.75
C THR A 204 -10.73 33.26 12.31
N ASN A 205 -9.76 33.85 11.60
CA ASN A 205 -9.40 33.43 10.25
C ASN A 205 -8.91 31.97 10.18
N THR A 206 -8.51 31.36 11.30
CA THR A 206 -8.14 29.93 11.40
C THR A 206 -9.33 29.00 11.15
N TRP A 207 -10.57 29.44 11.38
CA TRP A 207 -11.76 28.63 11.14
C TRP A 207 -11.82 28.15 9.68
N GLY A 208 -11.65 29.06 8.71
CA GLY A 208 -11.41 28.70 7.31
C GLY A 208 -12.61 28.65 6.37
N GLN A 209 -13.84 28.80 6.89
CA GLN A 209 -15.07 28.88 6.08
C GLN A 209 -16.06 29.93 6.60
N VAL A 210 -17.16 30.11 5.88
CA VAL A 210 -18.26 31.03 6.26
C VAL A 210 -19.12 30.43 7.37
N ASP A 211 -19.61 29.19 7.19
CA ASP A 211 -20.49 28.57 8.17
C ASP A 211 -19.75 28.22 9.48
N ARG A 212 -20.28 28.66 10.62
CA ARG A 212 -19.67 28.50 11.95
C ARG A 212 -20.57 27.65 12.82
N SER A 213 -20.10 26.46 13.17
CA SER A 213 -20.81 25.53 14.04
C SER A 213 -22.30 25.43 13.66
N ASN A 214 -22.58 24.98 12.43
CA ASN A 214 -23.94 24.80 11.96
C ASN A 214 -24.52 23.53 12.62
N ASP A 215 -25.14 23.73 13.77
CA ASP A 215 -25.67 22.66 14.62
C ASP A 215 -27.08 22.19 14.19
N GLY A 216 -27.76 22.93 13.30
CA GLY A 216 -29.15 22.64 12.92
C GLY A 216 -30.17 22.84 14.05
N GLU A 217 -29.74 23.30 15.23
CA GLU A 217 -30.57 23.48 16.43
C GLU A 217 -30.75 24.95 16.79
N THR A 218 -29.70 25.77 16.64
CA THR A 218 -29.71 27.17 17.06
C THR A 218 -29.71 28.14 15.88
N VAL A 219 -30.42 29.26 16.02
CA VAL A 219 -30.37 30.38 15.07
C VAL A 219 -29.30 31.37 15.52
N PRO A 220 -28.19 31.56 14.78
CA PRO A 220 -27.10 32.41 15.22
C PRO A 220 -27.43 33.89 15.05
N THR A 221 -26.87 34.72 15.92
CA THR A 221 -26.64 36.15 15.72
C THR A 221 -25.14 36.37 15.67
N GLU A 222 -24.63 36.87 14.54
CA GLU A 222 -23.19 37.05 14.33
C GLU A 222 -22.73 38.51 14.47
N VAL A 223 -21.55 38.71 15.06
CA VAL A 223 -20.94 40.03 15.25
C VAL A 223 -19.53 40.04 14.69
N LEU A 224 -19.30 40.82 13.62
CA LEU A 224 -17.95 41.06 13.09
C LEU A 224 -17.29 42.17 13.89
N VAL A 225 -16.09 41.89 14.40
CA VAL A 225 -15.25 42.84 15.11
C VAL A 225 -13.91 42.94 14.39
N GLN A 226 -13.50 44.16 14.03
CA GLN A 226 -12.18 44.42 13.43
C GLN A 226 -11.50 45.54 14.20
N ASN A 227 -10.21 45.33 14.53
CA ASN A 227 -9.42 46.28 15.32
C ASN A 227 -10.13 46.70 16.62
N GLY A 228 -10.81 45.75 17.27
CA GLY A 228 -11.57 45.96 18.51
C GLY A 228 -12.87 46.76 18.37
N ILE A 229 -13.34 47.03 17.14
CA ILE A 229 -14.58 47.78 16.88
C ILE A 229 -15.61 46.88 16.20
N VAL A 230 -16.85 46.89 16.67
CA VAL A 230 -17.97 46.19 16.02
C VAL A 230 -18.24 46.82 14.64
N LYS A 231 -18.11 46.03 13.58
CA LYS A 231 -18.28 46.48 12.19
C LYS A 231 -19.64 46.10 11.61
N GLN A 232 -20.15 44.95 12.00
CA GLN A 232 -21.41 44.43 11.49
C GLN A 232 -22.05 43.53 12.56
N ILE A 233 -23.38 43.57 12.64
CA ILE A 233 -24.19 42.62 13.40
C ILE A 233 -25.21 42.02 12.43
N ALA A 234 -25.24 40.70 12.33
CA ALA A 234 -26.26 39.95 11.62
C ALA A 234 -27.19 39.30 12.66
N ASP A 235 -28.30 39.98 12.98
CA ASP A 235 -29.30 39.46 13.93
C ASP A 235 -30.09 38.32 13.30
N ASN A 236 -30.16 37.17 13.99
CA ASN A 236 -30.74 35.92 13.48
C ASN A 236 -30.21 35.53 12.07
N GLY A 237 -28.94 35.77 11.82
CA GLY A 237 -28.26 35.46 10.57
C GLY A 237 -26.76 35.33 10.73
N ILE A 238 -26.11 34.99 9.62
CA ILE A 238 -24.65 34.83 9.52
C ILE A 238 -24.03 36.00 8.76
N ILE A 239 -22.73 36.20 8.94
CA ILE A 239 -21.90 37.11 8.17
C ILE A 239 -21.15 36.29 7.12
N ASP A 240 -21.47 36.55 5.84
CA ASP A 240 -20.97 35.82 4.67
C ASP A 240 -19.53 36.19 4.30
N MET A 241 -18.59 35.92 5.21
CA MET A 241 -17.15 36.06 4.98
C MET A 241 -16.34 35.20 5.94
N ILE A 242 -15.11 34.83 5.60
CA ILE A 242 -14.17 34.32 6.63
C ILE A 242 -13.76 35.50 7.53
N ALA A 243 -13.65 35.27 8.84
CA ALA A 243 -13.17 36.30 9.76
C ALA A 243 -11.81 36.86 9.27
N PRO A 244 -11.65 38.20 9.24
CA PRO A 244 -10.44 38.83 8.72
C PRO A 244 -9.26 38.66 9.68
N LYS A 245 -8.02 38.77 9.17
CA LYS A 245 -6.80 38.59 9.98
C LYS A 245 -6.67 39.62 11.13
N ASP A 246 -7.28 40.78 10.98
CA ASP A 246 -7.29 41.87 11.97
C ASP A 246 -8.57 41.87 12.84
N GLY A 247 -9.31 40.76 12.85
CA GLY A 247 -10.60 40.67 13.52
C GLY A 247 -11.06 39.25 13.83
N TYR A 248 -12.31 39.15 14.27
CA TYR A 248 -13.00 37.91 14.60
C TYR A 248 -14.51 38.08 14.41
N ILE A 249 -15.22 36.96 14.35
CA ILE A 249 -16.68 36.89 14.34
C ILE A 249 -17.14 36.19 15.61
N LEU A 250 -18.04 36.81 16.36
CA LEU A 250 -18.74 36.14 17.45
C LEU A 250 -20.00 35.49 16.89
N ARG A 251 -20.23 34.21 17.21
CA ARG A 251 -21.50 33.52 16.99
C ARG A 251 -22.22 33.44 18.33
N ALA A 252 -23.40 34.03 18.42
CA ALA A 252 -24.21 34.06 19.64
C ALA A 252 -25.57 33.41 19.41
N SER A 253 -26.12 32.73 20.40
CA SER A 253 -27.49 32.17 20.35
C SER A 253 -28.21 32.40 21.69
N GLY A 254 -29.54 32.33 21.70
CA GLY A 254 -30.35 32.43 22.93
C GLY A 254 -29.99 33.66 23.77
N LYS A 255 -29.67 33.45 25.06
CA LYS A 255 -29.21 34.51 25.97
C LYS A 255 -28.01 35.31 25.46
N ALA A 256 -27.09 34.70 24.71
CA ALA A 256 -25.97 35.41 24.13
C ALA A 256 -26.40 36.33 22.98
N ALA A 257 -27.39 35.92 22.18
CA ALA A 257 -27.97 36.78 21.15
C ALA A 257 -28.72 37.96 21.79
N ASP A 258 -29.43 37.73 22.89
CA ASP A 258 -30.06 38.81 23.66
C ASP A 258 -29.03 39.78 24.24
N PHE A 259 -27.89 39.28 24.71
CA PHE A 259 -26.77 40.12 25.13
C PHE A 259 -26.27 41.02 23.98
N VAL A 260 -26.10 40.46 22.77
CA VAL A 260 -25.72 41.26 21.58
C VAL A 260 -26.75 42.36 21.31
N ARG A 261 -28.05 42.04 21.30
CA ARG A 261 -29.12 43.00 21.04
C ARG A 261 -29.20 44.12 22.07
N GLN A 262 -28.92 43.82 23.34
CA GLN A 262 -29.02 44.76 24.45
C GLN A 262 -27.78 45.65 24.58
N HIS A 263 -26.59 45.11 24.33
CA HIS A 263 -25.32 45.74 24.74
C HIS A 263 -24.36 46.07 23.60
N MET A 264 -24.56 45.60 22.37
CA MET A 264 -23.64 45.84 21.25
C MET A 264 -24.26 46.70 20.15
N LYS A 265 -23.45 47.62 19.58
CA LYS A 265 -23.83 48.43 18.42
C LYS A 265 -22.66 48.57 17.46
N VAL A 266 -22.97 48.67 16.17
CA VAL A 266 -21.97 48.96 15.12
C VAL A 266 -21.27 50.29 15.41
N GLY A 267 -19.94 50.30 15.31
CA GLY A 267 -19.07 51.44 15.60
C GLY A 267 -18.57 51.50 17.03
N GLU A 268 -19.06 50.65 17.93
CA GLU A 268 -18.63 50.65 19.33
C GLU A 268 -17.44 49.72 19.59
N PRO A 269 -16.57 50.05 20.57
CA PRO A 269 -15.50 49.17 20.96
C PRO A 269 -16.04 47.93 21.68
N LEU A 270 -15.45 46.79 21.39
CA LEU A 270 -15.67 45.54 22.11
C LEU A 270 -14.32 45.02 22.60
N LYS A 271 -14.23 44.76 23.91
CA LYS A 271 -13.04 44.13 24.50
C LYS A 271 -13.30 42.65 24.67
N TYR A 272 -12.24 41.85 24.60
CA TYR A 272 -12.27 40.46 25.00
C TYR A 272 -11.07 40.18 25.92
N ASP A 273 -11.21 39.17 26.76
CA ASP A 273 -10.13 38.62 27.58
C ASP A 273 -10.34 37.11 27.66
N TYR A 274 -9.25 36.35 27.54
CA TYR A 274 -9.31 34.90 27.64
C TYR A 274 -7.96 34.28 28.01
N GLN A 275 -8.03 33.07 28.56
CA GLN A 275 -6.87 32.28 28.95
C GLN A 275 -7.16 30.78 28.89
N ILE A 276 -6.10 30.00 28.66
CA ILE A 276 -6.09 28.56 28.90
C ILE A 276 -5.48 28.35 30.28
N LEU A 277 -6.15 27.53 31.09
CA LEU A 277 -5.75 27.22 32.45
C LEU A 277 -5.59 25.71 32.61
N PRO A 278 -4.70 25.23 33.49
CA PRO A 278 -4.77 23.85 33.93
C PRO A 278 -6.11 23.58 34.61
N GLN A 279 -6.67 22.39 34.40
CA GLN A 279 -7.90 21.99 35.11
C GLN A 279 -7.63 21.75 36.60
N ASP A 280 -6.43 21.28 36.95
CA ASP A 280 -5.95 21.22 38.33
C ASP A 280 -5.40 22.61 38.76
N PRO A 281 -6.09 23.33 39.66
CA PRO A 281 -5.69 24.68 40.05
C PRO A 281 -4.39 24.73 40.86
N SER A 282 -3.86 23.58 41.30
CA SER A 282 -2.54 23.53 41.97
C SER A 282 -1.38 23.63 40.98
N LYS A 283 -1.63 23.45 39.68
CA LYS A 283 -0.64 23.58 38.61
C LYS A 283 -0.46 25.04 38.22
N THR A 284 0.76 25.41 37.84
CA THR A 284 1.15 26.79 37.52
C THR A 284 1.59 26.98 36.07
N TYR A 285 1.07 26.17 35.15
CA TYR A 285 1.42 26.31 33.73
C TYR A 285 0.87 27.64 33.18
N ASP A 286 1.69 28.35 32.42
CA ASP A 286 1.25 29.53 31.65
C ASP A 286 1.19 29.16 30.16
N ALA A 287 -0.02 28.97 29.64
CA ALA A 287 -0.23 28.61 28.24
C ALA A 287 0.28 29.67 27.25
N LYS A 288 0.50 30.92 27.67
CA LYS A 288 1.14 31.96 26.84
C LYS A 288 2.62 31.65 26.57
N ASN A 289 3.20 30.75 27.35
CA ASN A 289 4.56 30.23 27.17
C ASN A 289 4.60 28.90 26.42
N PHE A 290 3.48 28.39 25.92
CA PHE A 290 3.50 27.22 25.06
C PHE A 290 3.89 27.61 23.64
N LYS A 291 4.84 26.87 23.07
CA LYS A 291 5.17 26.99 21.64
C LYS A 291 4.24 26.13 20.78
N MET A 292 3.75 25.04 21.35
CA MET A 292 2.78 24.15 20.73
C MET A 292 1.87 23.51 21.77
N MET A 293 0.64 23.20 21.37
CA MET A 293 -0.33 22.42 22.14
C MET A 293 -1.24 21.68 21.18
N ILE A 294 -1.53 20.41 21.45
CA ILE A 294 -2.47 19.62 20.65
C ILE A 294 -3.35 18.76 21.55
N GLY A 295 -4.63 18.70 21.23
CA GLY A 295 -5.58 17.78 21.82
C GLY A 295 -5.24 16.32 21.53
N GLY A 296 -5.67 15.45 22.44
CA GLY A 296 -5.66 14.02 22.22
C GLY A 296 -6.98 13.43 22.67
N HIS A 297 -6.95 12.49 23.61
CA HIS A 297 -8.17 11.97 24.21
C HIS A 297 -7.94 11.52 25.64
N THR A 298 -7.39 10.33 25.80
CA THR A 298 -7.17 9.69 27.10
C THR A 298 -5.69 9.57 27.39
N ILE A 299 -5.30 9.74 28.66
CA ILE A 299 -3.96 9.40 29.11
C ILE A 299 -3.73 7.88 28.98
N LEU A 300 -2.53 7.49 28.56
CA LEU A 300 -2.14 6.10 28.36
C LEU A 300 -1.09 5.67 29.36
N VAL A 301 -0.09 6.52 29.59
CA VAL A 301 1.03 6.22 30.49
C VAL A 301 1.17 7.40 31.45
N ASP A 302 1.33 7.09 32.74
CA ASP A 302 1.70 8.06 33.76
C ASP A 302 2.69 7.41 34.73
N GLY A 303 3.77 8.11 35.05
CA GLY A 303 4.82 7.55 35.91
C GLY A 303 5.50 6.28 35.34
N GLY A 304 5.58 6.12 34.01
CA GLY A 304 6.11 4.94 33.36
C GLY A 304 5.28 3.67 33.59
N GLN A 305 4.02 3.84 34.00
CA GLN A 305 3.07 2.76 34.28
C GLN A 305 1.77 2.99 33.48
N PRO A 306 0.96 1.95 33.26
CA PRO A 306 -0.34 2.12 32.63
C PRO A 306 -1.22 3.04 33.47
N ALA A 307 -1.75 4.10 32.85
CA ALA A 307 -2.72 4.98 33.50
C ALA A 307 -4.15 4.43 33.36
N GLU A 308 -5.03 4.78 34.30
CA GLU A 308 -6.46 4.62 34.07
C GLU A 308 -6.91 5.54 32.94
N PHE A 309 -7.74 5.03 32.02
CA PHE A 309 -8.24 5.84 30.92
C PHE A 309 -9.14 6.95 31.47
N SER A 310 -8.77 8.20 31.20
CA SER A 310 -9.51 9.39 31.65
C SER A 310 -10.80 9.64 30.87
N ARG A 311 -11.02 8.91 29.77
CA ARG A 311 -12.23 8.93 28.94
C ARG A 311 -12.58 7.52 28.47
N GLU A 312 -13.85 7.31 28.13
CA GLU A 312 -14.34 6.03 27.60
C GLU A 312 -13.59 5.65 26.31
N VAL A 313 -13.09 4.41 26.24
CA VAL A 313 -12.32 3.92 25.10
C VAL A 313 -13.03 2.83 24.30
N ASP A 314 -14.20 2.37 24.75
CA ASP A 314 -14.93 1.28 24.10
C ASP A 314 -15.44 1.72 22.71
N SER A 315 -15.86 2.97 22.57
CA SER A 315 -16.21 3.61 21.30
C SER A 315 -15.02 3.74 20.32
N LEU A 316 -13.78 3.80 20.83
CA LEU A 316 -12.55 3.76 20.01
C LEU A 316 -12.25 2.36 19.48
N CYS A 317 -13.03 1.37 19.93
CA CYS A 317 -13.11 -0.04 19.59
C CYS A 317 -11.79 -0.79 19.52
N CYS A 318 -11.80 -1.98 20.14
CA CYS A 318 -11.09 -3.17 19.65
C CYS A 318 -9.63 -2.95 19.19
N THR A 319 -9.19 -3.70 18.19
CA THR A 319 -7.84 -3.67 17.64
C THR A 319 -7.86 -2.86 16.36
N ARG A 320 -7.09 -1.76 16.30
CA ARG A 320 -7.01 -0.88 15.14
C ARG A 320 -5.60 -0.32 14.97
N SER A 321 -5.40 0.45 13.92
CA SER A 321 -4.24 1.34 13.82
C SER A 321 -4.35 2.42 14.91
N ARG A 322 -3.23 2.83 15.49
CA ARG A 322 -3.19 3.78 16.62
C ARG A 322 -2.12 4.84 16.41
N THR A 323 -2.37 6.05 16.90
CA THR A 323 -1.38 7.12 17.03
C THR A 323 -1.30 7.57 18.49
N ALA A 324 -0.10 7.84 18.99
CA ALA A 324 0.11 8.32 20.36
C ALA A 324 1.29 9.28 20.45
N ILE A 325 1.33 10.06 21.52
CA ILE A 325 2.44 10.96 21.82
C ILE A 325 2.76 10.95 23.32
N GLY A 326 4.03 11.10 23.67
CA GLY A 326 4.48 11.18 25.06
C GLY A 326 5.92 11.65 25.18
N TYR A 327 6.46 11.59 26.39
CA TYR A 327 7.83 12.02 26.68
C TYR A 327 8.54 11.14 27.72
N SER A 328 9.86 11.23 27.76
CA SER A 328 10.75 10.46 28.65
C SER A 328 10.71 10.95 30.10
N GLN A 329 11.20 10.13 31.04
CA GLN A 329 11.22 10.47 32.47
C GLN A 329 11.99 11.76 32.78
N ASP A 330 13.09 12.00 32.06
CA ASP A 330 13.92 13.19 32.19
C ASP A 330 13.39 14.40 31.41
N GLN A 331 12.25 14.25 30.71
CA GLN A 331 11.59 15.28 29.91
C GLN A 331 12.42 15.80 28.73
N LYS A 332 13.47 15.07 28.32
CA LYS A 332 14.35 15.47 27.22
C LYS A 332 13.98 14.88 25.87
N THR A 333 13.18 13.81 25.84
CA THR A 333 12.80 13.13 24.60
C THR A 333 11.29 13.13 24.45
N ALA A 334 10.80 13.56 23.28
CA ALA A 334 9.43 13.31 22.85
C ALA A 334 9.35 12.05 21.98
N TYR A 335 8.28 11.28 22.15
CA TYR A 335 7.97 10.07 21.39
C TYR A 335 6.68 10.29 20.62
N ILE A 336 6.74 10.16 19.29
CA ILE A 336 5.58 10.24 18.39
C ILE A 336 5.40 8.88 17.74
N ILE A 337 4.26 8.23 17.96
CA ILE A 337 4.11 6.79 17.78
C ILE A 337 2.95 6.49 16.83
N THR A 338 3.15 5.54 15.90
CA THR A 338 2.07 4.85 15.19
C THR A 338 2.17 3.34 15.31
N ALA A 339 1.04 2.65 15.24
CA ALA A 339 0.96 1.19 15.09
C ALA A 339 -0.06 0.84 14.01
N ASP A 340 0.30 -0.05 13.10
CA ASP A 340 -0.48 -0.32 11.88
C ASP A 340 -1.46 -1.49 12.06
N ASN A 341 -2.63 -1.41 11.44
CA ASN A 341 -3.58 -2.52 11.29
C ASN A 341 -3.90 -2.75 9.81
N ALA A 342 -2.88 -3.17 9.05
CA ALA A 342 -2.99 -3.43 7.63
C ALA A 342 -2.01 -4.55 7.21
N GLY A 343 -2.41 -5.35 6.22
CA GLY A 343 -1.65 -6.49 5.74
C GLY A 343 -1.33 -7.51 6.85
N ASP A 344 -0.04 -7.76 7.06
CA ASP A 344 0.43 -8.68 8.10
C ASP A 344 0.41 -8.06 9.52
N SER A 345 0.31 -6.73 9.62
CA SER A 345 0.24 -6.03 10.91
C SER A 345 -1.17 -6.11 11.49
N LYS A 346 -1.30 -6.58 12.74
CA LYS A 346 -2.59 -6.87 13.37
C LYS A 346 -3.09 -5.80 14.34
N GLY A 347 -2.61 -4.56 14.25
CA GLY A 347 -3.06 -3.43 15.08
C GLY A 347 -2.78 -3.59 16.58
N LEU A 348 -3.16 -2.59 17.38
CA LEU A 348 -3.08 -2.65 18.85
C LEU A 348 -4.44 -2.32 19.48
N THR A 349 -4.76 -3.00 20.58
CA THR A 349 -5.75 -2.51 21.55
C THR A 349 -5.17 -1.33 22.34
N MET A 350 -6.03 -0.57 23.02
CA MET A 350 -5.58 0.54 23.88
C MET A 350 -4.60 0.07 24.97
N LYS A 351 -4.87 -1.09 25.58
CA LYS A 351 -3.98 -1.66 26.61
C LYS A 351 -2.64 -2.10 26.05
N GLU A 352 -2.61 -2.72 24.85
CA GLU A 352 -1.35 -3.07 24.20
C GLU A 352 -0.57 -1.83 23.78
N LEU A 353 -1.23 -0.75 23.37
CA LEU A 353 -0.58 0.53 23.10
C LEU A 353 0.07 1.12 24.36
N GLN A 354 -0.58 1.08 25.53
CA GLN A 354 0.05 1.48 26.81
C GLN A 354 1.34 0.69 27.06
N GLN A 355 1.27 -0.64 26.91
CA GLN A 355 2.42 -1.51 27.15
C GLN A 355 3.53 -1.27 26.12
N PHE A 356 3.18 -1.04 24.85
CA PHE A 356 4.13 -0.66 23.81
C PHE A 356 4.84 0.65 24.18
N MET A 357 4.09 1.71 24.53
CA MET A 357 4.61 3.02 24.93
C MET A 357 5.59 2.91 26.10
N ILE A 358 5.25 2.13 27.13
CA ILE A 358 6.14 1.89 28.28
C ILE A 358 7.43 1.18 27.84
N LYS A 359 7.31 0.11 27.03
CA LYS A 359 8.49 -0.67 26.60
C LYS A 359 9.41 0.11 25.65
N VAL A 360 8.93 1.13 24.94
CA VAL A 360 9.77 2.04 24.13
C VAL A 360 10.29 3.26 24.90
N GLY A 361 9.94 3.42 26.18
CA GLY A 361 10.52 4.41 27.08
C GLY A 361 9.65 5.63 27.40
N VAL A 362 8.37 5.62 27.03
CA VAL A 362 7.44 6.71 27.39
C VAL A 362 7.18 6.69 28.89
N TRP A 363 7.38 7.83 29.55
CA TRP A 363 7.10 8.03 30.97
C TRP A 363 5.72 8.62 31.23
N LYS A 364 5.32 9.60 30.42
CA LYS A 364 3.95 10.12 30.39
C LYS A 364 3.51 10.36 28.96
N GLY A 365 2.29 9.94 28.62
CA GLY A 365 1.81 10.02 27.24
C GLY A 365 0.32 9.74 27.10
N LEU A 366 -0.24 10.16 25.97
CA LEU A 366 -1.66 10.13 25.67
C LEU A 366 -1.95 9.55 24.29
N ASN A 367 -3.22 9.20 24.08
CA ASN A 367 -3.74 8.72 22.80
C ASN A 367 -4.12 9.87 21.86
N LEU A 368 -3.70 9.79 20.60
CA LEU A 368 -4.15 10.64 19.49
C LEU A 368 -5.19 9.90 18.63
N ASP A 369 -5.75 10.56 17.61
CA ASP A 369 -6.72 9.93 16.71
C ASP A 369 -6.11 8.72 15.98
N GLY A 370 -6.90 7.68 15.75
CA GLY A 370 -6.45 6.37 15.27
C GLY A 370 -7.20 5.86 14.03
N GLY A 371 -7.20 4.54 13.82
CA GLY A 371 -7.87 3.92 12.68
C GLY A 371 -7.35 4.45 11.34
N GLY A 372 -8.27 4.78 10.42
CA GLY A 372 -7.95 5.35 9.10
C GLY A 372 -7.19 6.68 9.14
N SER A 373 -7.22 7.41 10.26
CA SER A 373 -6.44 8.64 10.45
C SER A 373 -4.95 8.37 10.66
N THR A 374 -4.58 7.16 11.13
CA THR A 374 -3.20 6.79 11.50
C THR A 374 -2.27 6.88 10.29
N GLN A 375 -1.47 7.93 10.26
CA GLN A 375 -0.48 8.21 9.22
C GLN A 375 0.79 8.70 9.90
N MET A 376 1.94 8.16 9.49
CA MET A 376 3.25 8.68 9.80
C MET A 376 3.98 8.94 8.50
N VAL A 377 4.50 10.16 8.37
CA VAL A 377 5.36 10.55 7.26
C VAL A 377 6.73 10.90 7.78
N ALA A 378 7.75 10.60 6.99
CA ALA A 378 9.12 11.00 7.27
C ALA A 378 9.86 11.24 5.97
N ARG A 379 10.81 12.17 6.00
CA ARG A 379 11.73 12.46 4.90
C ARG A 379 12.91 11.52 5.03
N PRO A 380 13.09 10.55 4.10
CA PRO A 380 14.22 9.66 4.15
C PRO A 380 15.54 10.42 4.05
N LEU A 381 16.61 9.84 4.57
CA LEU A 381 17.91 10.51 4.59
C LEU A 381 18.38 10.88 3.17
N GLY A 382 18.73 12.16 2.99
CA GLY A 382 19.16 12.72 1.70
C GLY A 382 18.01 13.04 0.72
N GLU A 383 16.76 12.79 1.08
CA GLU A 383 15.59 13.20 0.29
C GLU A 383 15.13 14.61 0.67
N THR A 384 14.49 15.31 -0.28
CA THR A 384 13.92 16.64 -0.05
C THR A 384 12.46 16.61 0.40
N ALA A 385 11.73 15.56 0.06
CA ALA A 385 10.29 15.44 0.33
C ALA A 385 10.01 14.33 1.36
N PRO A 386 9.06 14.55 2.29
CA PRO A 386 8.56 13.47 3.13
C PRO A 386 7.80 12.43 2.30
N VAL A 387 7.76 11.20 2.79
CA VAL A 387 6.94 10.11 2.25
C VAL A 387 6.16 9.44 3.37
N LEU A 388 5.06 8.77 3.04
CA LEU A 388 4.35 7.90 3.97
C LEU A 388 5.25 6.72 4.35
N VAL A 389 5.47 6.51 5.65
CA VAL A 389 6.37 5.46 6.13
C VAL A 389 5.65 4.31 6.84
N ASN A 390 4.36 4.44 7.14
CA ASN A 390 3.54 3.38 7.72
C ASN A 390 2.46 2.90 6.72
N THR A 391 1.84 1.76 7.00
CA THR A 391 0.73 1.26 6.17
C THR A 391 -0.60 1.70 6.76
N THR A 392 -1.34 2.54 6.02
CA THR A 392 -2.68 3.02 6.43
C THR A 392 -3.70 1.88 6.46
N GLU A 393 -4.62 1.90 7.42
CA GLU A 393 -5.66 0.88 7.60
C GLU A 393 -6.55 0.66 6.37
N THR A 394 -6.86 1.73 5.62
CA THR A 394 -7.76 1.74 4.46
C THR A 394 -7.03 1.66 3.12
N GLY A 395 -5.70 1.66 3.12
CA GLY A 395 -4.88 1.78 1.91
C GLY A 395 -4.86 3.18 1.28
N ILE A 396 -5.53 4.18 1.89
CA ILE A 396 -5.54 5.58 1.45
C ILE A 396 -5.18 6.53 2.61
N GLN A 397 -4.61 7.68 2.27
CA GLN A 397 -4.30 8.73 3.24
C GLN A 397 -5.52 9.60 3.51
N ARG A 398 -6.21 9.32 4.62
CA ARG A 398 -7.34 10.12 5.09
C ARG A 398 -6.98 11.59 5.26
N LYS A 399 -7.89 12.48 4.87
CA LYS A 399 -7.76 13.90 5.20
C LYS A 399 -8.18 14.14 6.65
N VAL A 400 -7.24 14.61 7.46
CA VAL A 400 -7.41 14.93 8.89
C VAL A 400 -7.35 16.44 9.11
N VAL A 401 -7.67 16.89 10.33
CA VAL A 401 -7.80 18.32 10.67
C VAL A 401 -6.49 18.95 11.12
N ASN A 402 -5.63 18.18 11.77
CA ASN A 402 -4.32 18.60 12.23
C ASN A 402 -3.40 17.38 12.46
N GLY A 403 -2.16 17.64 12.84
CA GLY A 403 -1.10 16.66 13.05
C GLY A 403 0.06 17.21 13.87
N VAL A 404 0.96 16.34 14.31
CA VAL A 404 2.20 16.73 14.99
C VAL A 404 3.35 16.61 14.00
N GLY A 405 4.05 17.70 13.75
CA GLY A 405 5.20 17.79 12.84
C GLY A 405 6.53 17.92 13.58
N VAL A 406 7.57 17.36 13.00
CA VAL A 406 8.97 17.53 13.40
C VAL A 406 9.67 18.36 12.34
N PHE A 407 10.35 19.42 12.74
CA PHE A 407 10.94 20.42 11.86
C PHE A 407 12.44 20.52 12.11
N SER A 408 13.22 20.56 11.04
CA SER A 408 14.65 20.91 11.11
C SER A 408 14.80 22.43 11.17
N LEU A 409 15.50 22.92 12.19
CA LEU A 409 15.96 24.30 12.33
C LEU A 409 17.44 24.46 11.95
N ALA A 410 18.12 23.35 11.62
CA ALA A 410 19.51 23.39 11.20
C ALA A 410 19.68 24.19 9.90
N PRO A 411 20.74 25.03 9.80
CA PRO A 411 21.12 25.60 8.53
C PRO A 411 21.62 24.51 7.57
N GLN A 412 21.71 24.82 6.28
CA GLN A 412 22.44 23.95 5.35
C GLN A 412 23.93 23.94 5.72
N GLY A 413 24.49 22.76 5.95
CA GLY A 413 25.89 22.51 6.25
C GLY A 413 26.69 21.99 5.04
N ALA A 414 27.92 21.52 5.31
CA ALA A 414 28.77 20.89 4.30
C ALA A 414 28.38 19.42 4.08
N VAL A 415 28.63 18.89 2.88
CA VAL A 415 28.43 17.45 2.56
C VAL A 415 29.14 16.58 3.59
N LYS A 416 28.36 15.77 4.31
CA LYS A 416 28.86 14.79 5.27
C LYS A 416 29.07 13.44 4.60
N ASP A 417 28.05 12.95 3.91
CA ASP A 417 28.11 11.66 3.23
C ASP A 417 27.12 11.57 2.07
N LEU A 418 27.20 10.47 1.32
CA LEU A 418 26.40 10.17 0.15
C LEU A 418 25.68 8.83 0.31
N VAL A 419 24.58 8.67 -0.42
CA VAL A 419 23.89 7.40 -0.61
C VAL A 419 23.83 7.12 -2.11
N ILE A 420 24.62 6.16 -2.60
CA ILE A 420 24.58 5.76 -4.00
C ILE A 420 23.26 5.03 -4.29
N GLN A 421 22.61 5.42 -5.37
CA GLN A 421 21.47 4.76 -5.95
C GLN A 421 21.93 4.04 -7.22
N ALA A 422 22.18 2.73 -7.09
CA ALA A 422 22.62 1.85 -8.17
C ALA A 422 21.85 0.52 -8.13
N PRO A 423 21.53 -0.08 -9.30
CA PRO A 423 21.00 -1.45 -9.36
C PRO A 423 22.01 -2.46 -8.78
N SER A 424 21.52 -3.49 -8.09
CA SER A 424 22.37 -4.58 -7.57
C SER A 424 22.90 -5.52 -8.66
N VAL A 425 22.35 -5.42 -9.87
CA VAL A 425 22.73 -6.15 -11.09
C VAL A 425 22.77 -5.15 -12.25
N LEU A 426 23.87 -5.11 -13.00
CA LEU A 426 23.96 -4.41 -14.29
C LEU A 426 24.28 -5.40 -15.41
N PHE A 427 23.81 -5.10 -16.61
CA PHE A 427 24.07 -5.89 -17.80
C PHE A 427 25.31 -5.37 -18.52
N LEU A 428 26.05 -6.27 -19.16
CA LEU A 428 27.21 -5.93 -19.99
C LEU A 428 26.81 -4.91 -21.06
N ASN A 429 27.59 -3.83 -21.17
CA ASN A 429 27.37 -2.68 -22.06
C ASN A 429 26.10 -1.86 -21.78
N GLU A 430 25.41 -2.08 -20.65
CA GLU A 430 24.34 -1.20 -20.21
C GLU A 430 24.85 0.23 -20.00
N GLN A 431 24.07 1.24 -20.39
CA GLN A 431 24.36 2.63 -20.04
C GLN A 431 23.56 3.01 -18.80
N ALA A 432 24.09 2.63 -17.64
CA ALA A 432 23.41 2.79 -16.37
C ALA A 432 23.69 4.18 -15.78
N ALA A 433 22.72 5.09 -15.87
CA ALA A 433 22.76 6.36 -15.15
C ALA A 433 22.65 6.11 -13.64
N LEU A 434 23.76 6.23 -12.93
CA LEU A 434 23.78 6.12 -11.48
C LEU A 434 23.48 7.49 -10.87
N SER A 435 22.83 7.51 -9.71
CA SER A 435 22.57 8.74 -8.97
C SER A 435 23.02 8.57 -7.54
N PHE A 436 23.07 9.69 -6.82
CA PHE A 436 23.33 9.67 -5.40
C PHE A 436 22.48 10.73 -4.72
N LYS A 437 22.22 10.51 -3.44
CA LYS A 437 21.70 11.54 -2.54
C LYS A 437 22.82 11.97 -1.64
N ALA A 438 22.84 13.25 -1.28
CA ALA A 438 23.81 13.79 -0.35
C ALA A 438 23.08 14.42 0.84
N TYR A 439 23.71 14.34 2.00
CA TYR A 439 23.25 15.01 3.20
C TYR A 439 24.41 15.67 3.94
N ASP A 440 24.10 16.72 4.67
CA ASP A 440 25.08 17.51 5.40
C ASP A 440 25.33 17.01 6.83
N GLU A 441 26.18 17.72 7.57
CA GLU A 441 26.52 17.43 8.97
C GLU A 441 25.31 17.44 9.93
N TYR A 442 24.21 18.09 9.52
CA TYR A 442 22.94 18.12 10.24
C TYR A 442 21.90 17.15 9.67
N TYR A 443 22.30 16.32 8.69
CA TYR A 443 21.43 15.39 7.97
C TYR A 443 20.32 16.06 7.16
N ASN A 444 20.48 17.35 6.82
CA ASN A 444 19.62 17.98 5.82
C ASN A 444 20.04 17.48 4.42
N PRO A 445 19.08 17.30 3.50
CA PRO A 445 19.39 16.98 2.11
C PRO A 445 20.17 18.13 1.47
N ILE A 446 21.09 17.81 0.58
CA ILE A 446 21.81 18.79 -0.22
C ILE A 446 21.17 18.83 -1.60
N VAL A 447 20.60 19.98 -1.96
CA VAL A 447 19.91 20.21 -3.24
C VAL A 447 20.80 21.01 -4.19
N ASP A 448 20.83 20.61 -5.46
CA ASP A 448 21.60 21.23 -6.54
C ASP A 448 21.15 22.67 -6.84
N THR A 449 21.60 23.62 -6.01
CA THR A 449 21.23 25.04 -6.07
C THR A 449 22.45 25.96 -6.22
N GLY A 450 23.55 25.44 -6.77
CA GLY A 450 24.71 26.23 -7.22
C GLY A 450 25.62 26.81 -6.12
N LYS A 451 25.24 26.77 -4.83
CA LYS A 451 26.14 27.10 -3.70
C LYS A 451 26.61 25.88 -2.89
N ALA A 452 25.86 24.78 -2.98
CA ALA A 452 26.15 23.49 -2.36
C ALA A 452 25.80 22.34 -3.32
N ALA A 453 25.94 22.55 -4.64
CA ALA A 453 25.75 21.47 -5.60
C ALA A 453 26.77 20.36 -5.30
N ALA A 454 26.31 19.25 -4.73
CA ALA A 454 27.13 18.06 -4.67
C ALA A 454 27.32 17.59 -6.12
N THR A 455 28.53 17.73 -6.64
CA THR A 455 28.94 17.03 -7.86
C THR A 455 29.72 15.81 -7.42
N ALA A 456 29.22 14.62 -7.73
CA ALA A 456 29.96 13.40 -7.42
C ALA A 456 30.99 13.11 -8.50
N GLN A 457 32.20 12.81 -8.07
CA GLN A 457 33.21 12.16 -8.87
C GLN A 457 32.95 10.65 -8.81
N TRP A 458 32.55 10.07 -9.94
CA TRP A 458 32.30 8.65 -10.07
C TRP A 458 33.57 7.91 -10.49
N SER A 459 33.83 6.77 -9.86
CA SER A 459 34.96 5.92 -10.21
C SER A 459 34.66 4.45 -10.05
N VAL A 460 35.41 3.65 -10.77
CA VAL A 460 35.35 2.18 -10.82
C VAL A 460 36.73 1.66 -11.20
N ASP A 461 37.01 0.39 -10.93
CA ASP A 461 38.15 -0.30 -11.53
C ASP A 461 38.02 -0.24 -13.07
N PRO A 462 38.99 0.37 -13.80
CA PRO A 462 38.94 0.48 -15.26
C PRO A 462 38.87 -0.87 -16.00
N ALA A 463 39.25 -1.97 -15.35
CA ALA A 463 39.12 -3.31 -15.92
C ALA A 463 37.65 -3.75 -16.06
N PHE A 464 36.72 -3.10 -15.35
CA PHE A 464 35.30 -3.43 -15.36
C PHE A 464 34.44 -2.49 -16.19
N GLY A 465 34.94 -1.31 -16.57
CA GLY A 465 34.20 -0.36 -17.40
C GLY A 465 34.68 1.08 -17.21
N SER A 466 33.84 2.01 -17.64
CA SER A 466 34.12 3.45 -17.52
C SER A 466 32.88 4.24 -17.17
N PHE A 467 33.09 5.43 -16.60
CA PHE A 467 32.06 6.43 -16.40
C PHE A 467 32.16 7.52 -17.45
N LYS A 468 31.01 7.96 -17.94
CA LYS A 468 30.83 9.26 -18.58
C LYS A 468 29.85 10.05 -17.71
N ASP A 469 30.35 11.07 -17.03
CA ASP A 469 29.61 11.77 -15.97
C ASP A 469 29.12 10.78 -14.90
N ASN A 470 27.81 10.57 -14.79
CA ASN A 470 27.19 9.61 -13.87
C ASN A 470 26.75 8.31 -14.56
N VAL A 471 27.00 8.15 -15.87
CA VAL A 471 26.62 6.96 -16.63
C VAL A 471 27.75 5.94 -16.58
N PHE A 472 27.52 4.82 -15.89
CA PHE A 472 28.44 3.69 -15.88
C PHE A 472 28.16 2.76 -17.06
N THR A 473 29.20 2.41 -17.81
CA THR A 473 29.14 1.37 -18.85
C THR A 473 30.09 0.23 -18.49
N PRO A 474 29.58 -0.91 -18.00
CA PRO A 474 30.40 -2.04 -17.64
C PRO A 474 30.79 -2.85 -18.90
N THR A 475 32.06 -3.22 -19.00
CA THR A 475 32.63 -3.96 -20.15
C THR A 475 33.17 -5.33 -19.77
N LYS A 476 33.08 -5.72 -18.49
CA LYS A 476 33.51 -7.03 -17.98
C LYS A 476 32.55 -7.54 -16.93
N THR A 477 32.28 -8.84 -16.96
CA THR A 477 31.38 -9.51 -16.00
C THR A 477 32.07 -9.79 -14.66
N GLY A 478 31.27 -9.90 -13.60
CA GLY A 478 31.72 -10.11 -12.21
C GLY A 478 31.22 -9.02 -11.24
N THR A 479 31.58 -9.13 -9.97
CA THR A 479 31.22 -8.12 -8.97
C THR A 479 32.22 -6.97 -8.97
N VAL A 480 31.70 -5.73 -9.01
CA VAL A 480 32.49 -4.50 -9.03
C VAL A 480 32.00 -3.52 -7.97
N LYS A 481 32.92 -2.71 -7.43
CA LYS A 481 32.58 -1.58 -6.54
C LYS A 481 32.56 -0.29 -7.35
N VAL A 482 31.38 0.33 -7.43
CA VAL A 482 31.24 1.70 -7.95
C VAL A 482 31.36 2.68 -6.79
N THR A 483 32.12 3.74 -6.97
CA THR A 483 32.40 4.74 -5.92
C THR A 483 31.91 6.09 -6.38
N ALA A 484 31.21 6.81 -5.48
CA ALA A 484 30.84 8.21 -5.65
C ALA A 484 31.50 9.01 -4.52
N ALA A 485 32.17 10.10 -4.87
CA ALA A 485 32.79 11.00 -3.90
C ALA A 485 32.39 12.46 -4.17
N SER A 486 31.97 13.19 -3.13
CA SER A 486 31.62 14.61 -3.21
C SER A 486 31.89 15.29 -1.87
N GLY A 487 32.69 16.35 -1.87
CA GLY A 487 33.15 16.98 -0.63
C GLY A 487 33.93 15.99 0.25
N LYS A 488 33.49 15.80 1.50
CA LYS A 488 34.03 14.78 2.42
C LYS A 488 33.33 13.42 2.30
N GLY A 489 32.19 13.36 1.63
CA GLY A 489 31.41 12.14 1.47
C GLY A 489 32.03 11.23 0.41
N SER A 490 32.16 9.95 0.73
CA SER A 490 32.64 8.92 -0.20
C SER A 490 31.98 7.60 0.14
N GLN A 491 31.18 7.08 -0.79
CA GLN A 491 30.43 5.85 -0.59
C GLN A 491 30.73 4.88 -1.75
N THR A 492 30.66 3.58 -1.47
CA THR A 492 30.83 2.52 -2.47
C THR A 492 29.59 1.61 -2.51
N ALA A 493 29.12 1.27 -3.70
CA ALA A 493 28.09 0.25 -3.91
C ALA A 493 28.65 -0.95 -4.66
N GLU A 494 28.31 -2.16 -4.22
CA GLU A 494 28.65 -3.40 -4.94
C GLU A 494 27.59 -3.68 -6.01
N VAL A 495 28.04 -3.90 -7.23
CA VAL A 495 27.21 -4.17 -8.40
C VAL A 495 27.69 -5.45 -9.06
N GLU A 496 26.77 -6.37 -9.35
CA GLU A 496 27.07 -7.57 -10.12
C GLU A 496 26.86 -7.30 -11.62
N VAL A 497 27.92 -7.36 -12.41
CA VAL A 497 27.84 -7.24 -13.87
C VAL A 497 27.63 -8.61 -14.49
N VAL A 498 26.56 -8.77 -15.25
CA VAL A 498 26.12 -10.06 -15.80
C VAL A 498 26.13 -10.07 -17.33
N GLY A 499 26.78 -11.09 -17.89
CA GLY A 499 26.65 -11.49 -19.29
C GLY A 499 26.04 -12.88 -19.40
N ARG A 500 26.07 -13.47 -20.59
CA ARG A 500 25.52 -14.79 -20.92
C ARG A 500 25.84 -15.85 -19.87
N ASN A 501 27.10 -15.91 -19.46
CA ASN A 501 27.62 -16.96 -18.58
C ASN A 501 27.12 -16.84 -17.14
N GLN A 502 26.77 -15.63 -16.69
CA GLN A 502 26.21 -15.36 -15.37
C GLN A 502 24.68 -15.56 -15.31
N ILE A 503 24.02 -15.80 -16.44
CA ILE A 503 22.57 -16.03 -16.49
C ILE A 503 22.27 -17.52 -16.25
N ALA A 504 21.42 -17.77 -15.26
CA ALA A 504 20.80 -19.07 -14.99
C ALA A 504 19.49 -19.24 -15.78
N GLY A 505 18.70 -18.16 -15.90
CA GLY A 505 17.48 -18.18 -16.69
C GLY A 505 17.07 -16.82 -17.24
N LEU A 506 16.28 -16.83 -18.30
CA LEU A 506 15.71 -15.66 -18.97
C LEU A 506 14.24 -15.96 -19.28
N LYS A 507 13.33 -15.04 -18.93
CA LYS A 507 11.88 -15.21 -19.13
C LYS A 507 11.32 -13.95 -19.76
N ILE A 508 10.49 -14.11 -20.79
CA ILE A 508 9.58 -13.05 -21.24
C ILE A 508 8.36 -13.14 -20.33
N ASP A 509 8.07 -12.07 -19.60
CA ASP A 509 6.94 -12.04 -18.66
C ASP A 509 5.63 -11.80 -19.41
N ALA A 510 5.04 -12.87 -19.95
CA ALA A 510 3.87 -12.82 -20.83
C ALA A 510 2.99 -14.10 -20.76
N GLU A 511 2.98 -14.83 -19.64
CA GLU A 511 2.35 -16.16 -19.54
C GLU A 511 0.82 -16.16 -19.77
N ASP A 512 0.16 -15.06 -19.42
CA ASP A 512 -1.29 -14.88 -19.56
C ASP A 512 -1.68 -14.02 -20.76
N LEU A 513 -0.71 -13.66 -21.61
CA LEU A 513 -0.98 -12.79 -22.75
C LEU A 513 -1.81 -13.52 -23.81
N ALA A 514 -2.79 -12.80 -24.35
CA ALA A 514 -3.48 -13.15 -25.57
C ALA A 514 -3.42 -11.94 -26.52
N LEU A 515 -3.01 -12.17 -27.77
CA LEU A 515 -2.75 -11.09 -28.72
C LEU A 515 -4.06 -10.53 -29.30
N THR A 516 -4.10 -9.22 -29.46
CA THR A 516 -5.17 -8.46 -30.11
C THR A 516 -4.54 -7.49 -31.11
N GLU A 517 -5.16 -7.34 -32.27
CA GLU A 517 -4.65 -6.49 -33.34
C GLU A 517 -4.74 -5.00 -32.95
N GLY A 518 -3.73 -4.20 -33.29
CA GLY A 518 -3.67 -2.76 -32.97
C GLY A 518 -3.16 -2.45 -31.56
N GLU A 519 -3.24 -3.42 -30.64
CA GLU A 519 -2.80 -3.26 -29.26
C GLU A 519 -1.28 -3.19 -29.12
N THR A 520 -0.83 -2.53 -28.05
CA THR A 520 0.58 -2.41 -27.67
C THR A 520 0.82 -3.09 -26.33
N TYR A 521 1.81 -3.97 -26.29
CA TYR A 521 2.13 -4.77 -25.12
C TYR A 521 3.54 -4.45 -24.63
N LYS A 522 3.70 -4.23 -23.30
CA LYS A 522 5.02 -4.24 -22.69
C LYS A 522 5.50 -5.70 -22.62
N LEU A 523 6.74 -5.95 -23.00
CA LEU A 523 7.38 -7.27 -22.94
C LEU A 523 8.60 -7.23 -22.01
N PRO A 524 8.42 -7.21 -20.69
CA PRO A 524 9.53 -7.29 -19.75
C PRO A 524 10.28 -8.60 -19.96
N VAL A 525 11.60 -8.52 -20.09
CA VAL A 525 12.48 -9.70 -20.14
C VAL A 525 13.23 -9.76 -18.82
N ILE A 526 12.90 -10.73 -17.99
CA ILE A 526 13.50 -10.89 -16.66
C ILE A 526 14.64 -11.89 -16.76
N ALA A 527 15.85 -11.46 -16.38
CA ALA A 527 17.00 -12.33 -16.22
C ALA A 527 17.11 -12.77 -14.76
N THR A 528 17.31 -14.07 -14.55
CA THR A 528 17.71 -14.69 -13.29
C THR A 528 19.19 -15.03 -13.39
N THR A 529 19.99 -14.43 -12.52
CA THR A 529 21.43 -14.64 -12.43
C THR A 529 21.74 -15.97 -11.71
N ARG A 530 22.96 -16.50 -11.89
CA ARG A 530 23.45 -17.67 -11.12
C ARG A 530 23.59 -17.38 -9.62
N SER A 531 23.65 -16.11 -9.20
CA SER A 531 23.62 -15.70 -7.80
C SER A 531 22.20 -15.68 -7.20
N GLY A 532 21.16 -15.91 -8.00
CA GLY A 532 19.76 -15.92 -7.59
C GLY A 532 19.06 -14.56 -7.66
N LYS A 533 19.78 -13.48 -8.00
CA LYS A 533 19.18 -12.16 -8.22
C LYS A 533 18.40 -12.12 -9.53
N THR A 534 17.34 -11.33 -9.57
CA THR A 534 16.54 -11.08 -10.77
C THR A 534 16.52 -9.60 -11.13
N ARG A 535 16.50 -9.29 -12.43
CA ARG A 535 16.31 -7.91 -12.93
C ARG A 535 15.73 -7.94 -14.35
N GLU A 536 14.87 -6.96 -14.67
CA GLU A 536 14.47 -6.68 -16.05
C GLU A 536 15.71 -6.24 -16.86
N VAL A 537 15.97 -6.91 -17.97
CA VAL A 537 17.03 -6.53 -18.90
C VAL A 537 16.60 -5.23 -19.60
N PRO A 538 17.45 -4.19 -19.63
CA PRO A 538 17.17 -2.96 -20.38
C PRO A 538 16.74 -3.29 -21.82
N PRO A 539 15.60 -2.76 -22.29
CA PRO A 539 15.03 -3.20 -23.56
C PRO A 539 15.93 -2.98 -24.78
N GLU A 540 16.81 -1.97 -24.74
CA GLU A 540 17.79 -1.66 -25.78
C GLU A 540 18.89 -2.74 -25.91
N LEU A 541 19.08 -3.57 -24.89
CA LEU A 541 20.02 -4.69 -24.91
C LEU A 541 19.37 -5.99 -25.42
N ILE A 542 18.04 -6.01 -25.59
CA ILE A 542 17.31 -7.17 -26.09
C ILE A 542 17.23 -7.16 -27.61
N GLN A 543 17.63 -8.28 -28.19
CA GLN A 543 17.39 -8.58 -29.60
C GLN A 543 16.11 -9.41 -29.71
N TRP A 544 15.14 -8.89 -30.45
CA TRP A 544 13.85 -9.53 -30.66
C TRP A 544 13.76 -10.23 -32.01
N GLU A 545 13.11 -11.40 -32.00
CA GLU A 545 12.65 -12.08 -33.20
C GLU A 545 11.17 -12.45 -33.01
N VAL A 546 10.33 -11.98 -33.93
CA VAL A 546 8.88 -12.24 -33.94
C VAL A 546 8.57 -13.20 -35.08
N LYS A 547 7.90 -14.31 -34.78
CA LYS A 547 7.44 -15.28 -35.78
C LYS A 547 5.94 -15.48 -35.71
N GLY A 548 5.33 -15.64 -36.88
CA GLY A 548 3.89 -15.93 -37.00
C GLY A 548 2.98 -14.70 -37.05
N MET A 549 3.48 -13.48 -36.85
CA MET A 549 2.69 -12.24 -37.00
C MET A 549 3.54 -11.07 -37.49
N LYS A 550 2.89 -9.95 -37.84
CA LYS A 550 3.56 -8.65 -38.04
C LYS A 550 3.42 -7.81 -36.77
N ALA A 551 4.54 -7.53 -36.13
CA ALA A 551 4.61 -6.64 -34.99
C ALA A 551 5.92 -5.85 -35.03
N ASP A 552 5.87 -4.63 -34.49
CA ASP A 552 7.05 -3.78 -34.31
C ASP A 552 7.43 -3.83 -32.84
N VAL A 553 8.70 -4.15 -32.52
CA VAL A 553 9.19 -4.23 -31.14
C VAL A 553 10.29 -3.20 -30.95
N GLN A 554 10.00 -2.15 -30.20
CA GLN A 554 10.94 -1.05 -29.94
C GLN A 554 10.90 -0.70 -28.46
N ASN A 555 12.09 -0.60 -27.84
CA ASN A 555 12.24 -0.25 -26.42
C ASN A 555 11.34 -1.10 -25.48
N GLY A 556 11.18 -2.39 -25.79
CA GLY A 556 10.40 -3.33 -24.96
C GLY A 556 8.88 -3.20 -25.11
N LEU A 557 8.41 -2.37 -26.03
CA LEU A 557 7.01 -2.26 -26.42
C LEU A 557 6.81 -2.94 -27.77
N MET A 558 5.87 -3.89 -27.82
CA MET A 558 5.45 -4.56 -29.03
C MET A 558 4.11 -4.01 -29.48
N LYS A 559 4.06 -3.40 -30.66
CA LYS A 559 2.80 -3.02 -31.32
C LYS A 559 2.40 -4.10 -32.32
N VAL A 560 1.25 -4.71 -32.13
CA VAL A 560 0.71 -5.70 -33.04
C VAL A 560 0.11 -4.99 -34.26
N GLN A 561 0.70 -5.19 -35.43
CA GLN A 561 0.26 -4.52 -36.66
C GLN A 561 -0.84 -5.29 -37.38
N SER A 562 -0.73 -6.62 -37.41
CA SER A 562 -1.73 -7.48 -38.07
C SER A 562 -1.66 -8.90 -37.51
N LEU A 563 -2.83 -9.44 -37.19
CA LEU A 563 -3.07 -10.83 -36.80
C LEU A 563 -3.85 -11.61 -37.88
N THR A 564 -3.96 -11.08 -39.10
CA THR A 564 -4.72 -11.71 -40.18
C THR A 564 -4.16 -13.09 -40.51
N GLY A 565 -4.99 -14.14 -40.34
CA GLY A 565 -4.60 -15.53 -40.59
C GLY A 565 -3.69 -16.15 -39.52
N VAL A 566 -3.52 -15.48 -38.38
CA VAL A 566 -2.63 -15.89 -37.29
C VAL A 566 -3.46 -16.46 -36.14
N THR A 567 -3.09 -17.64 -35.65
CA THR A 567 -3.68 -18.23 -34.43
C THR A 567 -2.77 -18.09 -33.21
N GLN A 568 -1.47 -17.90 -33.43
CA GLN A 568 -0.45 -17.76 -32.41
C GLN A 568 0.80 -17.08 -32.98
N ALA A 569 1.61 -16.46 -32.13
CA ALA A 569 2.93 -15.95 -32.47
C ALA A 569 4.01 -16.47 -31.51
N GLN A 570 5.23 -16.62 -32.00
CA GLN A 570 6.40 -16.91 -31.16
C GLN A 570 7.23 -15.64 -31.01
N LEU A 571 7.57 -15.30 -29.77
CA LEU A 571 8.47 -14.21 -29.45
C LEU A 571 9.75 -14.80 -28.88
N ILE A 572 10.88 -14.49 -29.50
CA ILE A 572 12.20 -14.90 -29.02
C ILE A 572 12.96 -13.64 -28.61
N ALA A 573 13.34 -13.58 -27.34
CA ALA A 573 14.18 -12.53 -26.79
C ALA A 573 15.59 -13.06 -26.58
N ARG A 574 16.61 -12.28 -26.94
CA ARG A 574 18.02 -12.61 -26.71
C ARG A 574 18.76 -11.47 -26.03
N TYR A 575 19.50 -11.79 -24.98
CA TYR A 575 20.45 -10.89 -24.32
C TYR A 575 21.82 -11.56 -24.27
N ASP A 576 22.87 -10.91 -24.80
CA ASP A 576 24.22 -11.46 -24.90
C ASP A 576 24.24 -12.90 -25.47
N GLY A 577 23.34 -13.16 -26.43
CA GLY A 577 23.13 -14.47 -27.04
C GLY A 577 22.47 -15.53 -26.14
N PHE A 578 22.16 -15.26 -24.87
CA PHE A 578 21.27 -16.10 -24.06
C PHE A 578 19.82 -15.83 -24.47
N SER A 579 19.05 -16.87 -24.74
CA SER A 579 17.74 -16.72 -25.36
C SER A 579 16.61 -17.30 -24.53
N THR A 580 15.41 -16.79 -24.75
CA THR A 580 14.16 -17.37 -24.25
C THR A 580 13.08 -17.21 -25.31
N MET A 581 12.07 -18.07 -25.26
CA MET A 581 10.96 -18.04 -26.21
C MET A 581 9.65 -18.21 -25.46
N VAL A 582 8.65 -17.43 -25.85
CA VAL A 582 7.26 -17.63 -25.47
C VAL A 582 6.40 -17.76 -26.73
N THR A 583 5.38 -18.61 -26.67
CA THR A 583 4.36 -18.71 -27.73
C THR A 583 3.05 -18.18 -27.18
N ILE A 584 2.52 -17.15 -27.83
CA ILE A 584 1.37 -16.39 -27.37
C ILE A 584 0.22 -16.63 -28.35
N PRO A 585 -0.94 -17.13 -27.88
CA PRO A 585 -2.11 -17.29 -28.72
C PRO A 585 -2.76 -15.94 -29.05
N VAL A 586 -3.53 -15.89 -30.13
CA VAL A 586 -4.45 -14.77 -30.40
C VAL A 586 -5.69 -14.92 -29.52
N GLY A 587 -6.06 -13.84 -28.82
CA GLY A 587 -7.26 -13.83 -27.97
C GLY A 587 -8.54 -13.94 -28.79
N GLN A 588 -9.53 -14.65 -28.25
CA GLN A 588 -10.84 -14.77 -28.87
C GLN A 588 -11.89 -14.13 -27.97
N ASP A 589 -12.38 -12.97 -28.37
CA ASP A 589 -13.46 -12.29 -27.66
C ASP A 589 -14.80 -12.91 -28.05
N LYS A 590 -15.58 -13.24 -27.03
CA LYS A 590 -16.98 -13.63 -27.16
C LYS A 590 -17.79 -12.63 -26.35
N VAL A 591 -18.56 -11.81 -27.06
CA VAL A 591 -19.51 -10.91 -26.42
C VAL A 591 -20.58 -11.78 -25.77
N TRP A 592 -20.71 -11.65 -24.46
CA TRP A 592 -21.72 -12.38 -23.69
C TRP A 592 -22.95 -11.51 -23.46
N TYR A 593 -22.74 -10.21 -23.30
CA TYR A 593 -23.77 -9.23 -23.04
C TYR A 593 -23.60 -8.03 -23.95
N ASP A 594 -24.52 -7.92 -24.90
CA ASP A 594 -24.69 -6.78 -25.79
C ASP A 594 -26.15 -6.37 -25.68
N LEU A 595 -26.39 -5.22 -25.03
CA LEU A 595 -27.73 -4.73 -24.72
C LEU A 595 -28.51 -4.27 -25.95
N ASP A 596 -27.84 -4.08 -27.08
CA ASP A 596 -28.48 -3.75 -28.35
C ASP A 596 -29.18 -4.97 -28.95
N ASN A 597 -28.62 -6.16 -28.73
CA ASN A 597 -29.06 -7.40 -29.35
C ASN A 597 -29.79 -8.36 -28.39
N TYR A 598 -29.46 -8.34 -27.10
CA TYR A 598 -30.00 -9.27 -26.09
C TYR A 598 -30.42 -8.51 -24.83
N ALA A 599 -31.75 -8.44 -24.58
CA ALA A 599 -32.27 -7.90 -23.34
C ALA A 599 -32.33 -9.00 -22.27
N VAL A 600 -31.67 -8.77 -21.14
CA VAL A 600 -31.66 -9.69 -20.01
C VAL A 600 -32.39 -9.05 -18.84
N MET A 601 -33.13 -9.85 -18.08
CA MET A 601 -33.83 -9.37 -16.89
C MET A 601 -32.80 -8.84 -15.88
N THR A 602 -32.90 -7.55 -15.57
CA THR A 602 -32.03 -6.87 -14.61
C THR A 602 -32.87 -6.39 -13.44
N LEU A 603 -32.56 -6.91 -12.25
CA LEU A 603 -33.20 -6.51 -11.00
C LEU A 603 -32.18 -5.82 -10.10
N SER A 604 -32.62 -4.80 -9.38
CA SER A 604 -31.81 -4.22 -8.32
C SER A 604 -31.99 -5.00 -7.01
N SER A 605 -30.91 -5.18 -6.26
CA SER A 605 -30.98 -5.58 -4.85
C SER A 605 -29.96 -4.82 -4.02
N THR A 606 -30.13 -4.83 -2.70
CA THR A 606 -29.26 -4.11 -1.77
C THR A 606 -28.94 -4.91 -0.53
N LYS A 607 -27.89 -4.50 0.17
CA LYS A 607 -27.58 -4.94 1.53
C LYS A 607 -26.87 -3.79 2.26
N PRO A 608 -27.18 -3.49 3.54
CA PRO A 608 -28.37 -3.93 4.26
C PRO A 608 -29.66 -3.38 3.63
N GLU A 609 -30.83 -3.87 4.05
CA GLU A 609 -32.15 -3.51 3.49
C GLU A 609 -32.45 -2.00 3.49
N ALA A 610 -31.82 -1.25 4.39
CA ALA A 610 -31.99 0.20 4.50
C ALA A 610 -31.39 0.99 3.31
N VAL A 611 -30.50 0.37 2.53
CA VAL A 611 -29.88 0.95 1.32
C VAL A 611 -30.85 0.83 0.14
N SER A 612 -30.84 1.80 -0.78
CA SER A 612 -31.60 1.69 -2.04
C SER A 612 -30.68 1.62 -3.26
N ALA A 613 -31.18 0.91 -4.27
CA ALA A 613 -30.58 0.82 -5.59
C ALA A 613 -31.67 0.66 -6.64
N SER A 614 -31.41 1.13 -7.86
CA SER A 614 -32.29 0.90 -9.01
C SER A 614 -31.46 0.66 -10.27
N VAL A 615 -32.00 -0.20 -11.14
CA VAL A 615 -31.35 -0.59 -12.39
C VAL A 615 -32.28 -0.28 -13.56
N TYR A 616 -31.73 0.33 -14.61
CA TYR A 616 -32.46 0.65 -15.84
C TYR A 616 -31.63 0.26 -17.07
N ILE A 617 -32.30 -0.11 -18.16
CA ILE A 617 -31.68 -0.17 -19.48
C ILE A 617 -32.04 1.13 -20.19
N LYS A 618 -31.04 1.91 -20.61
CA LYS A 618 -31.23 3.22 -21.26
C LYS A 618 -30.51 3.28 -22.60
N PRO A 619 -31.10 3.92 -23.63
CA PRO A 619 -30.39 4.25 -24.85
C PRO A 619 -29.49 5.48 -24.66
N ASP A 620 -28.36 5.52 -25.36
CA ASP A 620 -27.53 6.68 -25.56
C ASP A 620 -28.01 7.53 -26.76
N ALA A 621 -27.26 8.58 -27.11
CA ALA A 621 -27.60 9.47 -28.22
C ALA A 621 -27.57 8.78 -29.61
N SER A 622 -26.86 7.66 -29.73
CA SER A 622 -26.77 6.83 -30.95
C SER A 622 -27.78 5.67 -30.93
N ASN A 623 -28.64 5.61 -29.90
CA ASN A 623 -29.59 4.54 -29.63
C ASN A 623 -28.96 3.20 -29.23
N ASN A 624 -27.67 3.20 -28.83
CA ASN A 624 -27.03 2.06 -28.21
C ASN A 624 -27.47 1.98 -26.74
N LYS A 625 -27.80 0.80 -26.24
CA LYS A 625 -28.34 0.62 -24.90
C LYS A 625 -27.24 0.28 -23.90
N TYR A 626 -27.34 0.84 -22.71
CA TYR A 626 -26.47 0.50 -21.57
C TYR A 626 -27.30 0.24 -20.30
N LEU A 627 -26.71 -0.45 -19.34
CA LEU A 627 -27.27 -0.69 -18.01
C LEU A 627 -26.84 0.44 -17.07
N GLU A 628 -27.80 1.15 -16.51
CA GLU A 628 -27.57 2.17 -15.48
C GLU A 628 -27.87 1.58 -14.10
N LEU A 629 -26.90 1.64 -13.18
CA LEU A 629 -27.06 1.28 -11.77
C LEU A 629 -26.96 2.53 -10.90
N ASN A 630 -28.07 2.91 -10.27
CA ASN A 630 -28.14 3.98 -9.27
C ASN A 630 -28.06 3.39 -7.88
N TYR A 631 -27.39 4.07 -6.94
CA TYR A 631 -27.28 3.62 -5.55
C TYR A 631 -27.32 4.77 -4.55
N ASP A 632 -27.85 4.49 -3.36
CA ASP A 632 -27.92 5.41 -2.22
C ASP A 632 -27.63 4.68 -0.90
N PHE A 633 -26.41 4.88 -0.41
CA PHE A 633 -25.83 4.38 0.82
C PHE A 633 -25.99 5.34 2.00
N THR A 634 -26.80 6.39 1.90
CA THR A 634 -27.00 7.34 3.03
C THR A 634 -27.67 6.71 4.24
N LYS A 635 -28.40 5.61 4.05
CA LYS A 635 -29.02 4.82 5.11
C LYS A 635 -28.28 3.49 5.33
N GLY A 636 -28.58 2.79 6.42
CA GLY A 636 -27.92 1.53 6.80
C GLY A 636 -26.59 1.72 7.54
N THR A 637 -26.13 0.66 8.21
CA THR A 637 -24.89 0.59 8.99
C THR A 637 -24.01 -0.55 8.50
N GLY A 638 -22.71 -0.50 8.80
CA GLY A 638 -21.72 -1.46 8.28
C GLY A 638 -21.44 -1.27 6.79
N THR A 639 -20.84 -2.28 6.15
CA THR A 639 -20.63 -2.29 4.69
C THR A 639 -21.96 -2.30 3.95
N LYS A 640 -22.02 -1.59 2.81
CA LYS A 640 -23.22 -1.37 2.02
C LYS A 640 -22.99 -1.78 0.57
N TRP A 641 -23.99 -2.38 -0.05
CA TRP A 641 -23.90 -2.95 -1.39
C TRP A 641 -25.13 -2.60 -2.22
N ALA A 642 -24.91 -2.26 -3.48
CA ALA A 642 -25.94 -2.04 -4.48
C ALA A 642 -25.65 -2.92 -5.70
N TYR A 643 -26.57 -3.83 -6.00
CA TYR A 643 -26.38 -4.87 -7.03
C TYR A 643 -27.27 -4.61 -8.24
N ALA A 644 -26.71 -4.77 -9.43
CA ALA A 644 -27.43 -5.14 -10.64
C ALA A 644 -27.37 -6.67 -10.79
N GLN A 645 -28.50 -7.33 -10.54
CA GLN A 645 -28.65 -8.77 -10.71
C GLN A 645 -28.79 -9.10 -12.20
N MET A 646 -28.12 -10.16 -12.62
CA MET A 646 -28.12 -10.65 -13.99
C MET A 646 -28.89 -11.98 -14.08
N ASP A 647 -29.40 -12.32 -15.27
CA ASP A 647 -30.04 -13.61 -15.49
C ASP A 647 -29.00 -14.74 -15.50
N THR A 648 -28.96 -15.48 -14.40
CA THR A 648 -28.09 -16.66 -14.25
C THR A 648 -28.46 -17.83 -15.16
N GLY A 649 -29.58 -17.77 -15.89
CA GLY A 649 -29.92 -18.73 -16.93
C GLY A 649 -28.99 -18.65 -18.16
N ILE A 650 -28.34 -17.51 -18.37
CA ILE A 650 -27.40 -17.32 -19.49
C ILE A 650 -26.02 -17.82 -19.08
N GLN A 651 -25.69 -19.02 -19.55
CA GLN A 651 -24.45 -19.71 -19.22
C GLN A 651 -23.27 -19.21 -20.08
N ILE A 652 -22.08 -19.27 -19.50
CA ILE A 652 -20.79 -18.98 -20.13
C ILE A 652 -19.99 -20.28 -20.13
N ASP A 653 -19.92 -20.91 -21.30
CA ASP A 653 -19.18 -22.14 -21.51
C ASP A 653 -17.67 -21.90 -21.69
N GLY A 654 -16.86 -22.93 -21.45
CA GLY A 654 -15.41 -22.88 -21.62
C GLY A 654 -14.70 -22.07 -20.53
N GLU A 655 -13.39 -21.92 -20.65
CA GLU A 655 -12.53 -21.29 -19.64
C GLU A 655 -12.07 -19.89 -20.09
N PRO A 656 -12.88 -18.83 -19.92
CA PRO A 656 -12.45 -17.48 -20.25
C PRO A 656 -11.35 -17.02 -19.29
N GLN A 657 -10.34 -16.32 -19.83
CA GLN A 657 -9.26 -15.73 -19.05
C GLN A 657 -9.65 -14.39 -18.46
N PHE A 658 -10.42 -13.58 -19.18
CA PHE A 658 -10.81 -12.25 -18.74
C PHE A 658 -12.31 -12.05 -18.87
N ILE A 659 -12.87 -11.30 -17.92
CA ILE A 659 -14.11 -10.57 -18.11
C ILE A 659 -13.77 -9.10 -18.36
N LYS A 660 -14.41 -8.50 -19.37
CA LYS A 660 -14.28 -7.10 -19.75
C LYS A 660 -15.66 -6.45 -19.74
N MET A 661 -15.73 -5.18 -19.37
CA MET A 661 -16.95 -4.38 -19.50
C MET A 661 -16.60 -2.90 -19.66
N LYS A 662 -17.36 -2.17 -20.47
CA LYS A 662 -17.27 -0.71 -20.52
C LYS A 662 -18.05 -0.14 -19.35
N VAL A 663 -17.44 0.77 -18.60
CA VAL A 663 -18.05 1.41 -17.43
C VAL A 663 -17.89 2.92 -17.51
N ASN A 664 -19.01 3.63 -17.44
CA ASN A 664 -19.05 5.06 -17.20
C ASN A 664 -18.95 5.31 -15.69
N GLY A 665 -17.81 5.81 -15.23
CA GLY A 665 -17.53 6.03 -13.80
C GLY A 665 -18.19 7.29 -13.23
N ASP A 666 -18.31 7.33 -11.90
CA ASP A 666 -19.01 8.39 -11.17
C ASP A 666 -18.16 9.14 -10.14
N GLU A 667 -16.85 8.89 -10.10
CA GLU A 667 -15.89 9.48 -9.15
C GLU A 667 -16.23 9.27 -7.65
N SER A 668 -17.08 8.29 -7.35
CA SER A 668 -17.56 8.03 -5.98
C SER A 668 -16.52 7.46 -5.03
N LEU A 669 -15.40 6.96 -5.57
CA LEU A 669 -14.37 6.20 -4.87
C LEU A 669 -14.82 4.85 -4.28
N ASN A 670 -16.08 4.45 -4.49
CA ASN A 670 -16.58 3.11 -4.17
C ASN A 670 -15.90 2.05 -5.06
N ALA A 671 -15.88 0.79 -4.62
CA ALA A 671 -15.34 -0.30 -5.42
C ALA A 671 -16.41 -0.92 -6.33
N LEU A 672 -16.00 -1.37 -7.53
CA LEU A 672 -16.84 -2.09 -8.48
C LEU A 672 -16.40 -3.56 -8.55
N LYS A 673 -17.36 -4.46 -8.35
CA LYS A 673 -17.13 -5.90 -8.29
C LYS A 673 -18.22 -6.66 -9.04
N THR A 674 -17.98 -7.93 -9.31
CA THR A 674 -18.96 -8.86 -9.88
C THR A 674 -18.97 -10.19 -9.13
N GLU A 675 -20.15 -10.79 -9.03
CA GLU A 675 -20.33 -12.16 -8.54
C GLU A 675 -20.38 -13.13 -9.72
N ILE A 676 -19.44 -14.07 -9.76
CA ILE A 676 -19.43 -15.18 -10.72
C ILE A 676 -19.90 -16.43 -9.99
N LYS A 677 -20.97 -17.05 -10.49
CA LYS A 677 -21.47 -18.34 -10.00
C LYS A 677 -20.94 -19.44 -10.88
N ASP A 678 -20.26 -20.41 -10.27
CA ASP A 678 -19.77 -21.60 -10.97
C ASP A 678 -20.81 -22.73 -11.01
N ASN A 679 -20.51 -23.79 -11.76
CA ASN A 679 -21.40 -24.95 -11.95
C ASN A 679 -21.61 -25.78 -10.67
N SER A 680 -20.78 -25.60 -9.64
CA SER A 680 -21.02 -26.19 -8.31
C SER A 680 -22.00 -25.37 -7.45
N GLY A 681 -22.37 -24.18 -7.93
CA GLY A 681 -23.16 -23.20 -7.20
C GLY A 681 -22.33 -22.28 -6.31
N LYS A 682 -21.00 -22.39 -6.33
CA LYS A 682 -20.10 -21.53 -5.54
C LYS A 682 -20.01 -20.14 -6.17
N ILE A 683 -20.04 -19.12 -5.32
CA ILE A 683 -19.88 -17.71 -5.73
C ILE A 683 -18.43 -17.28 -5.54
N TYR A 684 -17.88 -16.66 -6.58
CA TYR A 684 -16.59 -15.98 -6.57
C TYR A 684 -16.84 -14.48 -6.70
N TYR A 685 -16.12 -13.70 -5.89
CA TYR A 685 -16.18 -12.24 -5.91
C TYR A 685 -14.96 -11.73 -6.68
N VAL A 686 -15.21 -11.09 -7.81
CA VAL A 686 -14.16 -10.59 -8.70
C VAL A 686 -14.17 -9.07 -8.66
N GLU A 687 -13.03 -8.47 -8.36
CA GLU A 687 -12.88 -7.01 -8.35
C GLU A 687 -12.55 -6.50 -9.74
N LEU A 688 -13.37 -5.59 -10.25
CA LEU A 688 -13.22 -4.97 -11.58
C LEU A 688 -12.51 -3.63 -11.47
N ALA A 689 -12.80 -2.89 -10.40
CA ALA A 689 -12.07 -1.69 -10.02
C ALA A 689 -12.06 -1.54 -8.50
N PRO A 690 -10.87 -1.36 -7.87
CA PRO A 690 -10.78 -1.11 -6.43
C PRO A 690 -11.37 0.25 -6.02
N SER A 691 -11.46 1.20 -6.96
CA SER A 691 -12.04 2.51 -6.73
C SER A 691 -12.54 3.11 -8.06
N LEU A 692 -13.78 3.59 -8.07
CA LEU A 692 -14.41 4.35 -9.15
C LEU A 692 -13.94 5.81 -9.08
N ASN A 693 -12.71 6.08 -9.55
CA ASN A 693 -12.05 7.39 -9.48
C ASN A 693 -11.99 8.13 -10.83
N TRP A 694 -12.85 7.78 -11.78
CA TRP A 694 -12.91 8.39 -13.10
C TRP A 694 -14.35 8.75 -13.47
N LYS A 695 -14.47 9.57 -14.52
CA LYS A 695 -15.72 9.91 -15.19
C LYS A 695 -15.60 9.62 -16.69
N GLY A 696 -16.69 9.20 -17.32
CA GLY A 696 -16.69 8.78 -18.72
C GLY A 696 -16.46 7.28 -18.91
N TRP A 697 -16.70 6.80 -20.13
CA TRP A 697 -16.57 5.40 -20.51
C TRP A 697 -15.12 4.93 -20.48
N LYS A 698 -14.87 3.86 -19.73
CA LYS A 698 -13.58 3.17 -19.64
C LYS A 698 -13.81 1.67 -19.71
N LEU A 699 -13.00 0.97 -20.49
CA LEU A 699 -12.98 -0.49 -20.45
C LEU A 699 -12.29 -0.93 -19.14
N VAL A 700 -13.02 -1.65 -18.28
CA VAL A 700 -12.45 -2.33 -17.11
C VAL A 700 -12.39 -3.82 -17.38
N SER A 701 -11.40 -4.48 -16.81
CA SER A 701 -11.16 -5.90 -17.02
C SER A 701 -10.69 -6.56 -15.74
N ALA A 702 -11.11 -7.80 -15.51
CA ALA A 702 -10.59 -8.63 -14.44
C ALA A 702 -10.12 -9.98 -14.97
N ASP A 703 -9.01 -10.45 -14.41
CA ASP A 703 -8.43 -11.77 -14.69
C ASP A 703 -9.15 -12.85 -13.88
N LEU A 704 -9.61 -13.88 -14.57
CA LEU A 704 -10.31 -15.03 -14.01
C LEU A 704 -9.41 -16.26 -13.87
N SER A 705 -8.20 -16.25 -14.45
CA SER A 705 -7.31 -17.41 -14.55
C SER A 705 -6.86 -17.95 -13.19
N GLY A 706 -6.75 -17.09 -12.17
CA GLY A 706 -6.42 -17.46 -10.79
C GLY A 706 -7.58 -18.13 -10.02
N LEU A 707 -8.79 -18.18 -10.58
CA LEU A 707 -9.97 -18.72 -9.93
C LEU A 707 -10.19 -20.18 -10.36
N ASN A 708 -10.30 -21.10 -9.39
CA ASN A 708 -10.58 -22.53 -9.64
C ASN A 708 -12.06 -22.77 -9.98
N LEU A 709 -12.56 -22.13 -11.03
CA LEU A 709 -13.96 -22.14 -11.47
C LEU A 709 -14.37 -23.51 -12.03
N LYS A 710 -15.62 -23.89 -11.79
CA LYS A 710 -16.28 -25.03 -12.45
C LYS A 710 -17.24 -24.52 -13.52
N TYR A 711 -17.10 -25.02 -14.73
CA TYR A 711 -17.85 -24.55 -15.89
C TYR A 711 -19.09 -25.42 -16.20
N PRO A 712 -20.13 -24.87 -16.86
CA PRO A 712 -20.27 -23.46 -17.25
C PRO A 712 -20.44 -22.51 -16.05
N ILE A 713 -20.05 -21.26 -16.21
CA ILE A 713 -20.24 -20.21 -15.20
C ILE A 713 -21.40 -19.28 -15.60
N SER A 714 -21.89 -18.47 -14.68
CA SER A 714 -22.84 -17.39 -14.94
C SER A 714 -22.43 -16.14 -14.17
N VAL A 715 -22.68 -14.95 -14.72
CA VAL A 715 -22.61 -13.71 -13.96
C VAL A 715 -23.88 -13.62 -13.14
N LYS A 716 -23.76 -13.55 -11.81
CA LYS A 716 -24.90 -13.40 -10.90
C LYS A 716 -25.25 -11.94 -10.69
N SER A 717 -24.24 -11.09 -10.52
CA SER A 717 -24.44 -9.66 -10.34
C SER A 717 -23.19 -8.85 -10.69
N VAL A 718 -23.39 -7.58 -11.01
CA VAL A 718 -22.35 -6.55 -10.97
C VAL A 718 -22.79 -5.54 -9.91
N TYR A 719 -21.89 -5.11 -9.03
CA TYR A 719 -22.27 -4.34 -7.85
C TYR A 719 -21.24 -3.32 -7.42
N VAL A 720 -21.74 -2.23 -6.85
CA VAL A 720 -20.96 -1.21 -6.15
C VAL A 720 -20.99 -1.52 -4.66
N VAL A 721 -19.84 -1.40 -4.00
CA VAL A 721 -19.69 -1.61 -2.56
C VAL A 721 -19.03 -0.42 -1.88
N ASP A 722 -19.59 -0.05 -0.74
CA ASP A 722 -19.09 0.96 0.19
C ASP A 722 -18.77 0.28 1.53
N ASP A 723 -17.47 0.02 1.76
CA ASP A 723 -17.00 -0.69 2.95
C ASP A 723 -17.19 0.13 4.23
N GLU A 724 -17.43 -0.52 5.37
CA GLU A 724 -17.62 0.18 6.65
C GLU A 724 -16.41 1.06 7.03
N ILE A 725 -15.20 0.58 6.72
CA ILE A 725 -13.96 1.29 7.03
C ILE A 725 -13.64 2.28 5.91
N GLY A 726 -13.47 3.56 6.26
CA GLY A 726 -13.20 4.63 5.28
C GLY A 726 -14.44 5.11 4.54
N GLN A 727 -15.64 4.74 5.03
CA GLN A 727 -16.91 5.08 4.40
C GLN A 727 -17.12 6.59 4.27
N ASP A 728 -16.59 7.35 5.22
CA ASP A 728 -16.60 8.82 5.25
C ASP A 728 -15.78 9.47 4.13
N GLU A 729 -15.01 8.69 3.38
CA GLU A 729 -14.16 9.14 2.28
C GLU A 729 -14.80 8.90 0.90
N ARG A 730 -15.96 8.23 0.85
CA ARG A 730 -16.65 7.82 -0.38
C ARG A 730 -17.97 8.55 -0.57
N ALA A 731 -18.39 8.71 -1.82
CA ALA A 731 -19.70 9.27 -2.10
C ALA A 731 -20.78 8.25 -1.72
N ALA A 732 -21.65 8.64 -0.79
CA ALA A 732 -22.77 7.81 -0.35
C ALA A 732 -23.84 7.64 -1.44
N LYS A 733 -23.82 8.42 -2.53
CA LYS A 733 -24.75 8.28 -3.66
C LYS A 733 -23.97 8.39 -4.96
N GLY A 734 -24.42 7.64 -5.96
CA GLY A 734 -23.82 7.70 -7.28
C GLY A 734 -24.59 6.88 -8.30
N LYS A 735 -24.00 6.82 -9.49
CA LYS A 735 -24.61 6.20 -10.67
C LYS A 735 -23.55 5.81 -11.67
N ILE A 736 -23.45 4.53 -11.96
CA ILE A 736 -22.58 4.02 -13.02
C ILE A 736 -23.39 3.49 -14.20
N ASP A 737 -22.81 3.55 -15.39
CA ASP A 737 -23.37 2.93 -16.60
C ASP A 737 -22.44 1.81 -17.06
N ILE A 738 -22.99 0.69 -17.55
CA ILE A 738 -22.25 -0.53 -17.92
C ILE A 738 -22.71 -1.02 -19.29
N ASP A 739 -21.76 -1.41 -20.14
CA ASP A 739 -22.03 -1.96 -21.47
C ASP A 739 -20.96 -2.98 -21.92
N ASP A 740 -21.24 -3.72 -23.00
CA ASP A 740 -20.34 -4.65 -23.69
C ASP A 740 -19.64 -5.68 -22.78
N ILE A 741 -20.39 -6.45 -21.98
CA ILE A 741 -19.77 -7.48 -21.13
C ILE A 741 -19.26 -8.60 -22.03
N THR A 742 -17.94 -8.70 -22.11
CA THR A 742 -17.21 -9.56 -23.03
C THR A 742 -16.30 -10.49 -22.26
N PHE A 743 -16.23 -11.75 -22.70
CA PHE A 743 -15.28 -12.72 -22.19
C PHE A 743 -14.20 -12.99 -23.21
N THR A 744 -12.94 -12.90 -22.79
CA THR A 744 -11.79 -13.22 -23.62
C THR A 744 -11.32 -14.62 -23.30
N TYR A 745 -11.30 -15.48 -24.31
CA TYR A 745 -10.82 -16.84 -24.21
C TYR A 745 -9.39 -16.94 -24.72
N LYS A 746 -8.60 -17.81 -24.08
CA LYS A 746 -7.29 -18.17 -24.60
C LYS A 746 -7.47 -18.85 -25.95
N GLY A 747 -6.90 -18.27 -26.99
CA GLY A 747 -6.77 -18.97 -28.26
C GLY A 747 -5.98 -20.26 -28.10
N GLN A 748 -6.08 -21.16 -29.06
CA GLN A 748 -5.38 -22.44 -29.01
C GLN A 748 -3.98 -22.31 -29.59
N VAL A 749 -2.98 -22.75 -28.83
CA VAL A 749 -1.63 -22.98 -29.36
C VAL A 749 -1.69 -24.26 -30.20
N THR A 750 -1.24 -24.18 -31.45
CA THR A 750 -1.29 -25.33 -32.36
C THR A 750 -0.28 -26.39 -31.92
N ALA A 751 -0.76 -27.61 -31.64
CA ALA A 751 0.10 -28.72 -31.24
C ALA A 751 1.01 -29.17 -32.40
N PRO A 752 2.27 -29.55 -32.12
CA PRO A 752 3.16 -30.14 -33.13
C PRO A 752 2.59 -31.44 -33.73
N ALA A 753 3.01 -31.76 -34.95
CA ALA A 753 2.65 -33.02 -35.61
C ALA A 753 3.13 -34.24 -34.80
N LYS A 754 2.28 -35.26 -34.68
CA LYS A 754 2.55 -36.54 -33.99
C LYS A 754 3.17 -37.57 -34.94
N ASN A 755 4.33 -37.25 -35.49
CA ASN A 755 5.07 -38.18 -36.35
C ASN A 755 5.84 -39.20 -35.51
N SER A 756 6.04 -40.41 -36.05
CA SER A 756 6.85 -41.45 -35.43
C SER A 756 8.13 -41.67 -36.23
N VAL A 757 9.29 -41.63 -35.57
CA VAL A 757 10.61 -41.89 -36.19
C VAL A 757 11.26 -43.12 -35.54
N GLY A 758 11.57 -44.14 -36.33
CA GLY A 758 12.25 -45.36 -35.90
C GLY A 758 13.70 -45.38 -36.36
N LEU A 759 14.63 -45.27 -35.42
CA LEU A 759 16.08 -45.25 -35.64
C LEU A 759 16.71 -46.56 -35.12
N THR A 760 17.87 -46.96 -35.64
CA THR A 760 18.64 -48.09 -35.09
C THR A 760 20.10 -47.68 -34.97
N ILE A 761 20.74 -47.98 -33.82
CA ILE A 761 22.14 -47.63 -33.59
C ILE A 761 23.03 -48.22 -34.70
N ASN A 762 23.95 -47.40 -35.21
CA ASN A 762 24.90 -47.72 -36.27
C ASN A 762 24.27 -48.14 -37.61
N LYS A 763 22.97 -47.89 -37.83
CA LYS A 763 22.30 -48.09 -39.13
C LYS A 763 21.75 -46.77 -39.66
N THR A 764 21.90 -46.55 -40.95
CA THR A 764 21.35 -45.38 -41.66
C THR A 764 19.91 -45.58 -42.09
N ALA A 765 19.41 -46.81 -42.14
CA ALA A 765 17.99 -47.08 -42.39
C ALA A 765 17.13 -46.53 -41.24
N VAL A 766 16.13 -45.72 -41.58
CA VAL A 766 15.20 -45.08 -40.64
C VAL A 766 13.77 -45.24 -41.15
N THR A 767 12.79 -45.28 -40.26
CA THR A 767 11.38 -45.24 -40.62
C THR A 767 10.74 -43.95 -40.14
N VAL A 768 9.94 -43.29 -40.97
CA VAL A 768 9.13 -42.13 -40.59
C VAL A 768 7.69 -42.43 -40.95
N ASN A 769 6.82 -42.50 -39.94
CA ASN A 769 5.43 -42.93 -40.07
C ASN A 769 5.27 -44.24 -40.85
N GLY A 770 6.16 -45.20 -40.61
CA GLY A 770 6.19 -46.51 -41.29
C GLY A 770 6.84 -46.52 -42.68
N LYS A 771 7.17 -45.35 -43.26
CA LYS A 771 7.89 -45.26 -44.54
C LYS A 771 9.39 -45.32 -44.31
N SER A 772 10.10 -46.18 -45.04
CA SER A 772 11.56 -46.27 -44.96
C SER A 772 12.23 -45.09 -45.67
N MET A 773 13.24 -44.51 -45.01
CA MET A 773 14.14 -43.47 -45.52
C MET A 773 15.58 -43.82 -45.11
N THR A 774 16.56 -43.03 -45.56
CA THR A 774 17.99 -43.23 -45.24
C THR A 774 18.57 -41.96 -44.63
N LEU A 775 19.29 -42.10 -43.53
CA LEU A 775 20.08 -41.05 -42.88
C LEU A 775 21.46 -40.96 -43.52
N GLU A 776 21.98 -39.74 -43.64
CA GLU A 776 23.38 -39.51 -44.00
C GLU A 776 24.35 -39.90 -42.86
N GLN A 777 23.89 -39.79 -41.60
CA GLN A 777 24.65 -40.18 -40.41
C GLN A 777 23.79 -41.08 -39.52
N ALA A 778 24.30 -42.28 -39.18
CA ALA A 778 23.62 -43.18 -38.26
C ALA A 778 23.63 -42.63 -36.82
N PRO A 779 22.61 -42.93 -36.00
CA PRO A 779 22.67 -42.72 -34.56
C PRO A 779 23.84 -43.51 -33.96
N VAL A 780 24.56 -42.91 -33.02
CA VAL A 780 25.75 -43.49 -32.39
C VAL A 780 25.66 -43.40 -30.87
N ILE A 781 26.40 -44.25 -30.17
CA ILE A 781 26.56 -44.17 -28.72
C ILE A 781 27.96 -43.59 -28.44
N VAL A 782 28.00 -42.47 -27.72
CA VAL A 782 29.24 -41.82 -27.26
C VAL A 782 29.18 -41.74 -25.75
N SER A 783 30.16 -42.32 -25.06
CA SER A 783 30.24 -42.32 -23.59
C SER A 783 28.93 -42.73 -22.91
N GLY A 784 28.28 -43.79 -23.42
CA GLY A 784 27.01 -44.31 -22.88
C GLY A 784 25.75 -43.52 -23.26
N ASN A 785 25.87 -42.46 -24.07
CA ASN A 785 24.76 -41.60 -24.48
C ASN A 785 24.49 -41.71 -25.98
N THR A 786 23.22 -41.81 -26.36
CA THR A 786 22.81 -41.86 -27.77
C THR A 786 22.81 -40.46 -28.38
N LEU A 787 23.57 -40.25 -29.45
CA LEU A 787 23.55 -39.05 -30.25
C LEU A 787 22.87 -39.32 -31.59
N ILE A 788 22.05 -38.37 -32.04
CA ILE A 788 21.25 -38.46 -33.27
C ILE A 788 21.51 -37.26 -34.20
N PRO A 789 21.43 -37.43 -35.53
CA PRO A 789 21.51 -36.31 -36.47
C PRO A 789 20.30 -35.38 -36.30
N ILE A 790 20.54 -34.19 -35.73
CA ILE A 790 19.45 -33.35 -35.22
C ILE A 790 18.50 -32.86 -36.31
N ARG A 791 19.01 -32.41 -37.46
CA ARG A 791 18.20 -31.84 -38.54
C ARG A 791 17.12 -32.81 -39.02
N PHE A 792 17.53 -34.00 -39.47
CA PHE A 792 16.60 -34.99 -39.99
C PHE A 792 15.53 -35.37 -38.95
N VAL A 793 15.95 -35.65 -37.71
CA VAL A 793 15.02 -36.14 -36.68
C VAL A 793 14.03 -35.06 -36.29
N THR A 794 14.47 -33.82 -36.10
CA THR A 794 13.59 -32.71 -35.78
C THR A 794 12.63 -32.40 -36.93
N ASP A 795 13.10 -32.34 -38.18
CA ASP A 795 12.25 -32.08 -39.35
C ASP A 795 11.17 -33.17 -39.48
N ALA A 796 11.56 -34.43 -39.30
CA ALA A 796 10.64 -35.57 -39.31
C ALA A 796 9.62 -35.51 -38.17
N LEU A 797 9.96 -34.91 -37.02
CA LEU A 797 9.07 -34.72 -35.87
C LEU A 797 8.32 -33.37 -35.86
N GLY A 798 8.34 -32.65 -36.99
CA GLY A 798 7.59 -31.41 -37.18
C GLY A 798 8.17 -30.20 -36.44
N GLY A 799 9.48 -30.19 -36.21
CA GLY A 799 10.21 -29.02 -35.73
C GLY A 799 11.02 -28.35 -36.84
N GLU A 800 11.78 -27.33 -36.43
CA GLU A 800 12.69 -26.57 -37.28
C GLU A 800 14.09 -26.59 -36.66
N VAL A 801 15.12 -26.78 -37.48
CA VAL A 801 16.53 -26.70 -37.06
C VAL A 801 17.25 -25.58 -37.80
N ARG A 802 17.95 -24.74 -37.05
CA ARG A 802 18.80 -23.66 -37.56
C ARG A 802 20.23 -23.84 -37.11
N TRP A 803 21.16 -23.48 -37.98
CA TRP A 803 22.59 -23.49 -37.71
C TRP A 803 23.11 -22.05 -37.69
N ASP A 804 23.88 -21.72 -36.67
CA ASP A 804 24.69 -20.51 -36.58
C ASP A 804 26.16 -20.94 -36.60
N ASP A 805 26.84 -20.63 -37.71
CA ASP A 805 28.22 -21.05 -37.94
C ASP A 805 29.21 -20.33 -37.03
N LYS A 806 28.96 -19.05 -36.75
CA LYS A 806 29.84 -18.20 -35.93
C LYS A 806 29.87 -18.67 -34.49
N GLU A 807 28.72 -19.05 -33.95
CA GLU A 807 28.58 -19.58 -32.60
C GLU A 807 28.78 -21.09 -32.52
N ARG A 808 28.91 -21.79 -33.67
CA ARG A 808 28.78 -23.26 -33.78
C ARG A 808 27.56 -23.76 -33.00
N LYS A 809 26.42 -23.10 -33.20
CA LYS A 809 25.20 -23.29 -32.40
C LYS A 809 24.07 -23.87 -33.26
N VAL A 810 23.41 -24.88 -32.73
CA VAL A 810 22.14 -25.42 -33.27
C VAL A 810 20.99 -24.84 -32.49
N THR A 811 19.99 -24.26 -33.17
CA THR A 811 18.70 -23.88 -32.58
C THR A 811 17.61 -24.82 -33.07
N VAL A 812 16.88 -25.42 -32.14
CA VAL A 812 15.79 -26.35 -32.41
C VAL A 812 14.50 -25.75 -31.89
N ILE A 813 13.49 -25.57 -32.75
CA ILE A 813 12.17 -25.05 -32.38
C ILE A 813 11.11 -26.10 -32.71
N ARG A 814 10.25 -26.42 -31.73
CA ARG A 814 9.09 -27.30 -31.94
C ARG A 814 7.93 -26.83 -31.07
N GLY A 815 6.86 -26.36 -31.70
CA GLY A 815 5.71 -25.79 -30.99
C GLY A 815 6.13 -24.62 -30.09
N SER A 816 5.89 -24.75 -28.79
CA SER A 816 6.26 -23.74 -27.78
C SER A 816 7.64 -23.94 -27.14
N LYS A 817 8.42 -24.93 -27.62
CA LYS A 817 9.74 -25.25 -27.07
C LYS A 817 10.85 -24.82 -28.01
N MET A 818 11.90 -24.27 -27.41
CA MET A 818 13.15 -23.92 -28.10
C MET A 818 14.34 -24.46 -27.32
N ILE A 819 15.32 -25.02 -28.02
CA ILE A 819 16.61 -25.41 -27.46
C ILE A 819 17.73 -24.82 -28.32
N GLU A 820 18.69 -24.18 -27.67
CA GLU A 820 19.95 -23.77 -28.28
C GLU A 820 21.10 -24.59 -27.70
N LEU A 821 21.89 -25.23 -28.56
CA LEU A 821 23.01 -26.07 -28.19
C LEU A 821 24.28 -25.63 -28.91
N TRP A 822 25.40 -25.60 -28.21
CA TRP A 822 26.71 -25.25 -28.77
C TRP A 822 27.54 -26.52 -28.95
N VAL A 823 28.17 -26.67 -30.12
CA VAL A 823 29.04 -27.81 -30.41
C VAL A 823 30.23 -27.80 -29.44
N ASP A 824 30.60 -28.99 -28.96
CA ASP A 824 31.68 -29.23 -27.99
C ASP A 824 31.42 -28.61 -26.59
N SER A 825 30.21 -28.10 -26.32
CA SER A 825 29.77 -27.62 -25.01
C SER A 825 28.65 -28.49 -24.44
N PRO A 826 28.73 -28.97 -23.19
CA PRO A 826 27.62 -29.63 -22.53
C PRO A 826 26.56 -28.62 -22.04
N GLU A 827 26.90 -27.34 -21.83
CA GLU A 827 25.91 -26.33 -21.46
C GLU A 827 25.05 -25.91 -22.66
N LEU A 828 23.74 -25.81 -22.44
CA LEU A 828 22.73 -25.44 -23.42
C LEU A 828 21.64 -24.55 -22.80
N VAL A 829 20.78 -23.98 -23.64
CA VAL A 829 19.64 -23.17 -23.20
C VAL A 829 18.34 -23.81 -23.71
N ALA A 830 17.46 -24.19 -22.80
CA ALA A 830 16.15 -24.77 -23.08
C ALA A 830 15.05 -23.81 -22.62
N THR A 831 14.39 -23.14 -23.58
CA THR A 831 13.27 -22.20 -23.34
C THR A 831 13.59 -21.21 -22.21
N GLY A 832 14.74 -20.55 -22.30
CA GLY A 832 15.17 -19.60 -21.29
C GLY A 832 15.85 -20.19 -20.06
N GLN A 833 16.00 -21.50 -19.92
CA GLN A 833 16.69 -22.10 -18.78
C GLN A 833 18.03 -22.69 -19.20
N ARG A 834 19.07 -22.44 -18.39
CA ARG A 834 20.37 -23.07 -18.59
C ARG A 834 20.30 -24.52 -18.12
N VAL A 835 20.70 -25.44 -19.00
CA VAL A 835 20.74 -26.88 -18.75
C VAL A 835 22.12 -27.42 -19.11
N THR A 836 22.54 -28.53 -18.50
CA THR A 836 23.79 -29.22 -18.84
C THR A 836 23.47 -30.63 -19.33
N ALA A 837 23.93 -30.96 -20.54
CA ALA A 837 23.86 -32.29 -21.12
C ALA A 837 24.95 -33.21 -20.56
N GLU A 838 24.73 -34.52 -20.56
CA GLU A 838 25.73 -35.50 -20.13
C GLU A 838 26.93 -35.59 -21.08
N VAL A 839 26.70 -35.34 -22.37
CA VAL A 839 27.74 -35.27 -23.39
C VAL A 839 27.47 -34.09 -24.32
N ALA A 840 28.53 -33.45 -24.80
CA ALA A 840 28.39 -32.31 -25.71
C ALA A 840 27.86 -32.74 -27.10
N PRO A 841 27.08 -31.89 -27.78
CA PRO A 841 26.86 -32.02 -29.22
C PRO A 841 28.19 -32.03 -29.97
N THR A 842 28.28 -32.82 -31.04
CA THR A 842 29.50 -32.88 -31.86
C THR A 842 29.15 -32.95 -33.34
N ILE A 843 30.15 -32.79 -34.21
CA ILE A 843 29.97 -32.89 -35.67
C ILE A 843 30.58 -34.21 -36.12
N MET A 844 29.77 -35.05 -36.77
CA MET A 844 30.20 -36.32 -37.38
C MET A 844 29.75 -36.34 -38.83
N ASN A 845 30.68 -36.62 -39.75
CA ASN A 845 30.42 -36.63 -41.20
C ASN A 845 29.70 -35.36 -41.68
N ASN A 846 30.18 -34.19 -41.23
CA ASN A 846 29.62 -32.88 -41.55
C ASN A 846 28.17 -32.64 -41.08
N LEU A 847 27.68 -33.49 -40.16
CA LEU A 847 26.35 -33.37 -39.56
C LEU A 847 26.46 -33.23 -38.04
N THR A 848 25.67 -32.31 -37.48
CA THR A 848 25.61 -32.15 -36.03
C THR A 848 24.80 -33.28 -35.41
N VAL A 849 25.43 -34.02 -34.51
CA VAL A 849 24.81 -35.07 -33.72
C VAL A 849 24.68 -34.59 -32.27
N VAL A 850 23.48 -34.76 -31.72
CA VAL A 850 23.07 -34.15 -30.44
C VAL A 850 22.56 -35.23 -29.48
N PRO A 851 22.80 -35.12 -28.16
CA PRO A 851 22.30 -36.08 -27.18
C PRO A 851 20.77 -36.18 -27.24
N LEU A 852 20.26 -37.38 -27.50
CA LEU A 852 18.84 -37.62 -27.65
C LEU A 852 18.05 -37.28 -26.37
N ARG A 853 18.61 -37.61 -25.20
CA ARG A 853 17.93 -37.44 -23.90
C ARG A 853 17.52 -35.99 -23.68
N ILE A 854 18.46 -35.05 -23.80
CA ILE A 854 18.19 -33.62 -23.63
C ILE A 854 17.12 -33.11 -24.59
N LEU A 855 17.16 -33.53 -25.85
CA LEU A 855 16.14 -33.15 -26.82
C LEU A 855 14.77 -33.69 -26.41
N SER A 856 14.69 -34.95 -25.99
CA SER A 856 13.43 -35.56 -25.60
C SER A 856 12.81 -34.91 -24.36
N GLU A 857 13.62 -34.64 -23.34
CA GLU A 857 13.18 -34.03 -22.08
C GLU A 857 12.69 -32.59 -22.27
N ASN A 858 13.28 -31.85 -23.21
CA ASN A 858 13.01 -30.42 -23.39
C ASN A 858 12.10 -30.10 -24.59
N LEU A 859 11.97 -30.98 -25.60
CA LEU A 859 11.04 -30.84 -26.75
C LEU A 859 9.77 -31.68 -26.62
N GLY A 860 9.68 -32.50 -25.56
CA GLY A 860 8.52 -33.37 -25.30
C GLY A 860 8.41 -34.54 -26.29
N TRP A 861 9.54 -35.12 -26.70
CA TRP A 861 9.54 -36.37 -27.49
C TRP A 861 9.39 -37.56 -26.57
N LYS A 862 8.51 -38.49 -26.94
CA LYS A 862 8.44 -39.80 -26.28
C LYS A 862 9.50 -40.71 -26.91
N VAL A 863 10.35 -41.28 -26.08
CA VAL A 863 11.42 -42.19 -26.52
C VAL A 863 11.15 -43.59 -26.00
N THR A 864 11.14 -44.57 -26.90
CA THR A 864 11.15 -46.00 -26.56
C THR A 864 12.46 -46.59 -27.04
N TRP A 865 13.12 -47.38 -26.18
CA TRP A 865 14.36 -48.07 -26.49
C TRP A 865 14.16 -49.59 -26.38
N ASP A 866 14.55 -50.32 -27.42
CA ASP A 866 14.63 -51.78 -27.42
C ASP A 866 16.10 -52.20 -27.39
N GLU A 867 16.51 -52.74 -26.25
CA GLU A 867 17.88 -53.18 -25.99
C GLU A 867 18.33 -54.33 -26.91
N LYS A 868 17.42 -55.23 -27.30
CA LYS A 868 17.75 -56.41 -28.11
C LYS A 868 18.01 -56.03 -29.57
N THR A 869 17.19 -55.13 -30.10
CA THR A 869 17.26 -54.71 -31.50
C THR A 869 18.09 -53.43 -31.68
N LYS A 870 18.48 -52.77 -30.58
CA LYS A 870 19.13 -51.46 -30.55
C LYS A 870 18.32 -50.39 -31.30
N GLN A 871 17.00 -50.53 -31.25
CA GLN A 871 16.05 -49.67 -31.94
C GLN A 871 15.53 -48.57 -31.00
N ILE A 872 15.42 -47.36 -31.53
CA ILE A 872 14.87 -46.18 -30.86
C ILE A 872 13.60 -45.78 -31.62
N THR A 873 12.50 -45.59 -30.91
CA THR A 873 11.28 -45.01 -31.49
C THR A 873 10.99 -43.67 -30.83
N LEU A 874 10.86 -42.62 -31.64
CA LEU A 874 10.55 -41.25 -31.23
C LEU A 874 9.13 -40.88 -31.67
N GLN A 875 8.35 -40.23 -30.81
CA GLN A 875 6.98 -39.75 -31.09
C GLN A 875 6.73 -38.35 -30.51
#